data_AF-A0A2D8LNV2-F1
#
_entry.id   AF-A0A2D8LNV2-F1
#
_cell.length_a   1.000
_cell.length_b   1.000
_cell.length_c   1.000
_cell.angle_alpha   90.00
_cell.angle_beta   90.00
_cell.angle_gamma   90.00
#
_symmetry.space_group_name_H-M   'P 1'
#
loop_
_entity.id
_entity.type
_entity.pdbx_description
1 polymer ?
#
loop_
_entity_poly.entity_id
_entity_poly.type
_entity_poly.pdbx_seq_one_letter_code
_entity_poly.pdbx_strand_id
1 'polypeptide(L)'
;MRVPFINTTVVLFSVFLTLGICLSYWVHEHIAITISAEIQLGLLFFIAVLLLFAHWQNNARLSPTSLFGVLVCVLFFGIGYTSYSLRFPKYIKQHYTHHTTSDSASFLQLKIREILKPNTYYHNVIAEVTAVNGCETKGDLLLHLAKDSLAQHLSVDEILLVQKIPKAIRQPLNPHQFNYAQYMKNNGVYTEITLKPRDILFQRKGKTTLVGFSASLRNFFISKLKESSLEKDQLSIVQALVLGQRRDISKELYNAYAAAGAIHILAVSGLHVGILYFIFMWLFRPLSYFKHGNTIRSVIIVVLLWAFAMLASLSPSVVRAVTMFSFFTLASSLNRPTNSFNTLFLSYLLLLLLVPHWLFQVGFQLSYLAVFFILWLQPKLYNLYTPKFYIDKMLWGITTVTIAAQVGIVPLSLYYFHQFPGLFFITNLVILPVLGLLLAGGLLLVIMAAFNVAPDVYVEGYNFVLKLLNEFIVWVATQDSFLFADIPFSEVKVLASYLVIVSLGLLWKNYNAKTFLFCLSTITIFCGSVLWDKKRNNYHELVVFNQNRNTLVAVKETTEITIMSPDTTIQKSDYLLKGYNTQTGIKNVHGSRLPTFFTYKNQQILVLDSLGVYSIGAKPEIVLLTSSPRVNLDRLIDSLSPRMIVADGSNYRSYVERWRRSCSIKKLPFHHTGTKGAFTLK
;
A
#
# COMPACT_ATOMS: atom_id res chain seq x y z
N MET A 1 8.42 8.31 -38.31
CA MET A 1 9.02 7.30 -37.40
C MET A 1 8.06 6.12 -37.32
N ARG A 2 8.36 4.98 -37.97
CA ARG A 2 7.47 3.78 -37.95
C ARG A 2 7.39 3.30 -36.49
N VAL A 3 6.19 3.29 -35.90
CA VAL A 3 5.99 2.77 -34.54
C VAL A 3 6.42 1.31 -34.55
N PRO A 4 7.41 0.89 -33.74
CA PRO A 4 7.81 -0.51 -33.70
C PRO A 4 6.60 -1.36 -33.30
N PHE A 5 6.45 -2.53 -33.92
CA PHE A 5 5.33 -3.44 -33.72
C PHE A 5 5.08 -3.69 -32.21
N ILE A 6 3.92 -3.27 -31.71
CA ILE A 6 3.45 -3.67 -30.37
C ILE A 6 2.97 -5.10 -30.52
N ASN A 7 3.54 -6.01 -29.72
CA ASN A 7 3.09 -7.38 -29.66
C ASN A 7 1.78 -7.42 -28.87
N THR A 8 0.66 -7.31 -29.59
CA THR A 8 -0.70 -7.32 -29.04
C THR A 8 -0.99 -8.57 -28.24
N THR A 9 -0.31 -9.68 -28.54
CA THR A 9 -0.47 -10.96 -27.85
C THR A 9 -0.04 -10.88 -26.37
N VAL A 10 1.11 -10.27 -26.07
CA VAL A 10 1.58 -10.14 -24.67
C VAL A 10 0.66 -9.24 -23.85
N VAL A 11 0.13 -8.19 -24.47
CA VAL A 11 -0.88 -7.31 -23.87
C VAL A 11 -2.14 -8.10 -23.55
N LEU A 12 -2.64 -8.88 -24.51
CA LEU A 12 -3.84 -9.71 -24.36
C LEU A 12 -3.68 -10.71 -23.22
N PHE A 13 -2.56 -11.43 -23.17
CA PHE A 13 -2.27 -12.40 -22.11
C PHE A 13 -2.24 -11.74 -20.73
N SER A 14 -1.64 -10.55 -20.64
CA SER A 14 -1.59 -9.78 -19.41
C SER A 14 -3.00 -9.40 -18.92
N VAL A 15 -3.88 -8.96 -19.83
CA VAL A 15 -5.26 -8.59 -19.49
C VAL A 15 -6.04 -9.80 -18.96
N PHE A 16 -6.01 -10.94 -19.66
CA PHE A 16 -6.73 -12.13 -19.22
C PHE A 16 -6.17 -12.72 -17.92
N LEU A 17 -4.85 -12.69 -17.72
CA LEU A 17 -4.22 -13.06 -16.45
C LEU A 17 -4.75 -12.18 -15.30
N THR A 18 -4.77 -10.85 -15.50
CA THR A 18 -5.29 -9.89 -14.52
C THR A 18 -6.77 -10.13 -14.21
N LEU A 19 -7.60 -10.38 -15.22
CA LEU A 19 -9.01 -10.71 -15.02
C LEU A 19 -9.20 -11.98 -14.19
N GLY A 20 -8.39 -13.01 -14.44
CA GLY A 20 -8.39 -14.25 -13.65
C GLY A 20 -8.02 -14.01 -12.18
N ILE A 21 -6.98 -13.21 -11.92
CA ILE A 21 -6.56 -12.83 -10.56
C ILE A 21 -7.66 -12.04 -9.85
N CYS A 22 -8.26 -11.03 -10.52
CA CYS A 22 -9.34 -10.22 -9.97
C CYS A 22 -10.58 -11.07 -9.62
N LEU A 23 -10.97 -12.00 -10.49
CA LEU A 23 -12.10 -12.89 -10.20
C LEU A 23 -11.79 -13.79 -8.99
N SER A 24 -10.58 -14.36 -8.93
CA SER A 24 -10.17 -15.20 -7.81
C SER A 24 -10.17 -14.44 -6.47
N TYR A 25 -9.70 -13.18 -6.48
CA TYR A 25 -9.81 -12.28 -5.32
C TYR A 25 -11.25 -12.05 -4.89
N TRP A 26 -12.12 -11.66 -5.84
CA TRP A 26 -13.52 -11.36 -5.54
C TRP A 26 -14.27 -12.60 -5.01
N VAL A 27 -14.05 -13.77 -5.60
CA VAL A 27 -14.66 -15.03 -5.15
C VAL A 27 -14.22 -15.35 -3.72
N HIS A 28 -12.92 -15.28 -3.40
CA HIS A 28 -12.44 -15.63 -2.05
C HIS A 28 -12.80 -14.60 -0.98
N GLU A 29 -13.11 -13.34 -1.35
CA GLU A 29 -13.60 -12.32 -0.43
C GLU A 29 -15.11 -12.43 -0.16
N HIS A 30 -15.91 -12.77 -1.18
CA HIS A 30 -17.37 -12.65 -1.09
C HIS A 30 -18.12 -13.98 -1.10
N ILE A 31 -17.51 -15.06 -1.60
CA ILE A 31 -18.18 -16.34 -1.83
C ILE A 31 -17.43 -17.44 -1.06
N ALA A 32 -18.14 -18.17 -0.20
CA ALA A 32 -17.56 -19.26 0.58
C ALA A 32 -17.31 -20.56 -0.23
N ILE A 33 -17.64 -20.56 -1.53
CA ILE A 33 -17.48 -21.72 -2.42
C ILE A 33 -15.99 -21.89 -2.73
N THR A 34 -15.46 -23.06 -2.37
CA THR A 34 -14.07 -23.39 -2.66
C THR A 34 -14.00 -24.57 -3.61
N ILE A 35 -13.56 -24.30 -4.84
CA ILE A 35 -13.16 -25.32 -5.80
C ILE A 35 -11.81 -25.87 -5.33
N SER A 36 -11.66 -27.20 -5.21
CA SER A 36 -10.39 -27.79 -4.77
C SER A 36 -9.25 -27.45 -5.74
N ALA A 37 -8.03 -27.32 -5.22
CA ALA A 37 -6.84 -27.03 -6.03
C ALA A 37 -6.63 -28.08 -7.14
N GLU A 38 -6.97 -29.33 -6.87
CA GLU A 38 -6.89 -30.45 -7.82
C GLU A 38 -7.83 -30.27 -9.01
N ILE A 39 -9.07 -29.82 -8.78
CA ILE A 39 -10.03 -29.51 -9.86
C ILE A 39 -9.53 -28.33 -10.69
N GLN A 40 -9.00 -27.28 -10.05
CA GLN A 40 -8.46 -26.10 -10.74
C GLN A 40 -7.29 -26.49 -11.66
N LEU A 41 -6.34 -27.28 -11.14
CA LEU A 41 -5.20 -27.80 -11.90
C LEU A 41 -5.64 -28.76 -13.00
N GLY A 42 -6.63 -29.62 -12.74
CA GLY A 42 -7.21 -30.53 -13.73
C GLY A 42 -7.87 -29.79 -14.89
N LEU A 43 -8.64 -28.72 -14.61
CA LEU A 43 -9.24 -27.87 -15.64
C LEU A 43 -8.17 -27.16 -16.48
N LEU A 44 -7.12 -26.65 -15.85
CA LEU A 44 -5.97 -26.04 -16.53
C LEU A 44 -5.26 -27.03 -17.45
N PHE A 45 -5.00 -28.25 -16.97
CA PHE A 45 -4.41 -29.30 -17.75
C PHE A 45 -5.28 -29.67 -18.95
N PHE A 46 -6.60 -29.81 -18.75
CA PHE A 46 -7.55 -30.08 -19.83
C PHE A 46 -7.55 -28.97 -20.90
N ILE A 47 -7.54 -27.71 -20.50
CA ILE A 47 -7.45 -26.57 -21.43
C ILE A 47 -6.10 -26.59 -22.18
N ALA A 48 -5.00 -26.93 -21.51
CA ALA A 48 -3.69 -27.04 -22.15
C ALA A 48 -3.65 -28.19 -23.18
N VAL A 49 -4.29 -29.33 -22.90
CA VAL A 49 -4.43 -30.44 -23.84
C VAL A 49 -5.28 -30.03 -25.05
N LEU A 50 -6.41 -29.34 -24.83
CA LEU A 50 -7.22 -28.78 -25.92
C LEU A 50 -6.43 -27.79 -26.78
N LEU A 51 -5.53 -27.01 -26.18
CA LEU A 51 -4.64 -26.10 -26.90
C LEU A 51 -3.61 -26.84 -27.75
N LEU A 52 -3.01 -27.91 -27.24
CA LEU A 52 -2.10 -28.74 -28.02
C LEU A 52 -2.82 -29.42 -29.18
N PHE A 53 -4.05 -29.91 -28.95
CA PHE A 53 -4.90 -30.48 -30.00
C PHE A 53 -5.28 -29.43 -31.06
N ALA A 54 -5.72 -28.25 -30.63
CA ALA A 54 -6.01 -27.14 -31.53
C ALA A 54 -4.77 -26.70 -32.31
N HIS A 55 -3.59 -26.61 -31.67
CA HIS A 55 -2.33 -26.30 -32.35
C HIS A 55 -1.96 -27.35 -33.39
N TRP A 56 -2.11 -28.64 -33.05
CA TRP A 56 -1.87 -29.75 -33.99
C TRP A 56 -2.80 -29.69 -35.21
N GLN A 57 -4.11 -29.50 -34.98
CA GLN A 57 -5.09 -29.34 -36.06
C GLN A 57 -4.80 -28.10 -36.92
N ASN A 58 -4.25 -27.06 -36.29
CA ASN A 58 -3.92 -25.79 -36.92
C ASN A 58 -2.56 -25.82 -37.65
N ASN A 59 -1.63 -26.70 -37.30
CA ASN A 59 -0.48 -27.00 -38.18
C ASN A 59 -0.91 -27.81 -39.40
N ALA A 60 -2.00 -28.58 -39.30
CA ALA A 60 -2.60 -29.29 -40.44
C ALA A 60 -3.47 -28.38 -41.35
N ARG A 61 -3.80 -27.15 -40.93
CA ARG A 61 -4.56 -26.15 -41.71
C ARG A 61 -3.79 -24.83 -41.78
N LEU A 62 -3.42 -24.34 -42.96
CA LEU A 62 -2.57 -23.14 -43.14
C LEU A 62 -3.10 -21.79 -42.56
N SER A 63 -4.23 -21.75 -41.84
CA SER A 63 -4.76 -20.55 -41.21
C SER A 63 -5.10 -20.73 -39.72
N PRO A 64 -4.67 -19.80 -38.83
CA PRO A 64 -4.99 -19.85 -37.42
C PRO A 64 -6.49 -19.64 -37.15
N THR A 65 -7.13 -20.64 -36.56
CA THR A 65 -8.54 -20.57 -36.14
C THR A 65 -8.73 -19.60 -34.96
N SER A 66 -9.84 -18.86 -34.95
CA SER A 66 -10.24 -17.98 -33.83
C SER A 66 -10.37 -18.74 -32.51
N LEU A 67 -10.68 -20.04 -32.58
CA LEU A 67 -10.75 -20.95 -31.45
C LEU A 67 -9.42 -21.02 -30.66
N PHE A 68 -8.28 -21.11 -31.35
CA PHE A 68 -6.97 -21.14 -30.69
C PHE A 68 -6.74 -19.88 -29.86
N GLY A 69 -7.05 -18.71 -30.41
CA GLY A 69 -6.93 -17.43 -29.69
C GLY A 69 -7.80 -17.39 -28.43
N VAL A 70 -9.06 -17.82 -28.53
CA VAL A 70 -9.98 -17.90 -27.38
C VAL A 70 -9.46 -18.87 -26.32
N LEU A 71 -9.00 -20.06 -26.70
CA LEU A 71 -8.46 -21.04 -25.77
C LEU A 71 -7.22 -20.52 -25.03
N VAL A 72 -6.34 -19.77 -25.70
CA VAL A 72 -5.17 -19.17 -25.04
C VAL A 72 -5.60 -18.10 -24.03
N CYS A 73 -6.58 -17.26 -24.38
CA CYS A 73 -7.14 -16.29 -23.43
C CYS A 73 -7.75 -16.97 -22.20
N VAL A 74 -8.50 -18.06 -22.40
CA VAL A 74 -9.08 -18.87 -21.31
C VAL A 74 -7.97 -19.53 -20.46
N LEU A 75 -6.89 -19.99 -21.08
CA LEU A 75 -5.73 -20.53 -20.35
C LEU A 75 -5.10 -19.47 -19.44
N PHE A 76 -4.76 -18.29 -19.97
CA PHE A 76 -4.16 -17.23 -19.15
C PHE A 76 -5.10 -16.75 -18.04
N PHE A 77 -6.40 -16.68 -18.32
CA PHE A 77 -7.42 -16.43 -17.29
C PHE A 77 -7.41 -17.50 -16.20
N GLY A 78 -7.40 -18.80 -16.56
CA GLY A 78 -7.33 -19.90 -15.62
C GLY A 78 -6.03 -19.91 -14.81
N ILE A 79 -4.90 -19.57 -15.45
CA ILE A 79 -3.60 -19.45 -14.78
C ILE A 79 -3.66 -18.32 -13.75
N GLY A 80 -4.26 -17.18 -14.10
CA GLY A 80 -4.44 -16.06 -13.18
C GLY A 80 -5.30 -16.45 -11.98
N TYR A 81 -6.42 -17.13 -12.23
CA TYR A 81 -7.32 -17.58 -11.18
C TYR A 81 -6.66 -18.56 -10.21
N THR A 82 -6.01 -19.59 -10.77
CA THR A 82 -5.39 -20.68 -10.01
C THR A 82 -4.13 -20.22 -9.29
N SER A 83 -3.26 -19.43 -9.94
CA SER A 83 -2.04 -18.91 -9.32
C SER A 83 -2.32 -18.03 -8.10
N TYR A 84 -3.40 -17.26 -8.12
CA TYR A 84 -3.85 -16.48 -6.97
C TYR A 84 -4.51 -17.36 -5.89
N SER A 85 -5.40 -18.27 -6.29
CA SER A 85 -6.12 -19.20 -5.40
C SER A 85 -5.15 -20.07 -4.58
N LEU A 86 -4.12 -20.64 -5.21
CA LEU A 86 -3.13 -21.52 -4.56
C LEU A 86 -2.30 -20.85 -3.46
N ARG A 87 -2.37 -19.52 -3.30
CA ARG A 87 -1.67 -18.80 -2.23
C ARG A 87 -2.44 -18.72 -0.93
N PHE A 88 -3.74 -19.00 -0.93
CA PHE A 88 -4.51 -18.96 0.31
C PHE A 88 -4.10 -20.11 1.24
N PRO A 89 -4.01 -19.86 2.57
CA PRO A 89 -3.69 -20.86 3.59
C PRO A 89 -4.47 -22.16 3.44
N LYS A 90 -5.74 -22.08 3.04
CA LYS A 90 -6.63 -23.23 2.83
C LYS A 90 -6.09 -24.25 1.83
N TYR A 91 -5.36 -23.82 0.80
CA TYR A 91 -4.81 -24.72 -0.23
C TYR A 91 -3.36 -25.13 0.04
N ILE A 92 -2.70 -24.50 1.02
CA ILE A 92 -1.32 -24.83 1.42
C ILE A 92 -1.38 -25.83 2.56
N LYS A 93 -1.19 -27.12 2.27
CA LYS A 93 -1.27 -28.21 3.26
C LYS A 93 -0.35 -27.99 4.47
N GLN A 94 0.85 -27.45 4.25
CA GLN A 94 1.86 -27.18 5.29
C GLN A 94 1.67 -25.81 5.98
N HIS A 95 0.56 -25.11 5.77
CA HIS A 95 0.37 -23.80 6.38
C HIS A 95 0.18 -23.92 7.90
N TYR A 96 0.87 -23.06 8.67
CA TYR A 96 0.85 -23.15 10.13
C TYR A 96 -0.55 -23.12 10.75
N THR A 97 -1.51 -22.44 10.12
CA THR A 97 -2.90 -22.35 10.59
C THR A 97 -3.60 -23.70 10.69
N HIS A 98 -3.18 -24.72 9.93
CA HIS A 98 -3.73 -26.07 10.01
C HIS A 98 -3.20 -26.85 11.22
N HIS A 99 -2.06 -26.43 11.77
CA HIS A 99 -1.37 -27.07 12.88
C HIS A 99 -1.54 -26.33 14.21
N THR A 100 -2.11 -25.13 14.20
CA THR A 100 -2.42 -24.34 15.40
C THR A 100 -3.86 -24.56 15.83
N THR A 101 -4.08 -25.02 17.06
CA THR A 101 -5.41 -25.04 17.67
C THR A 101 -5.76 -23.68 18.27
N SER A 102 -7.00 -23.23 18.12
CA SER A 102 -7.47 -21.96 18.71
C SER A 102 -7.47 -21.92 20.24
N ASP A 103 -7.50 -23.09 20.89
CA ASP A 103 -7.80 -23.21 22.32
C ASP A 103 -6.57 -23.44 23.22
N SER A 104 -5.43 -23.85 22.65
CA SER A 104 -4.23 -24.15 23.43
C SER A 104 -2.97 -23.48 22.87
N ALA A 105 -2.12 -22.98 23.77
CA ALA A 105 -0.88 -22.32 23.39
C ALA A 105 0.09 -23.34 22.76
N SER A 106 0.42 -23.12 21.48
CA SER A 106 1.35 -23.97 20.74
C SER A 106 2.76 -23.41 20.81
N PHE A 107 3.76 -24.29 20.77
CA PHE A 107 5.15 -23.91 20.59
C PHE A 107 5.36 -23.54 19.12
N LEU A 108 5.74 -22.29 18.87
CA LEU A 108 5.98 -21.74 17.55
C LEU A 108 7.47 -21.46 17.38
N GLN A 109 8.06 -22.00 16.33
CA GLN A 109 9.40 -21.63 15.89
C GLN A 109 9.30 -20.57 14.79
N LEU A 110 9.67 -19.34 15.12
CA LEU A 110 9.53 -18.17 14.27
C LEU A 110 10.89 -17.77 13.73
N LYS A 111 11.00 -17.55 12.42
CA LYS A 111 12.19 -16.97 11.80
C LYS A 111 11.90 -15.54 11.34
N ILE A 112 12.67 -14.57 11.81
CA ILE A 112 12.49 -13.15 11.44
C ILE A 112 12.80 -12.97 9.95
N ARG A 113 11.81 -12.50 9.18
CA ARG A 113 11.91 -12.30 7.72
C ARG A 113 12.10 -10.83 7.36
N GLU A 114 11.29 -9.95 7.95
CA GLU A 114 11.31 -8.51 7.67
C GLU A 114 11.11 -7.70 8.95
N ILE A 115 11.85 -6.59 9.08
CA ILE A 115 11.71 -5.65 10.19
C ILE A 115 10.96 -4.42 9.69
N LEU A 116 9.79 -4.16 10.26
CA LEU A 116 8.93 -3.04 9.89
C LEU A 116 9.30 -1.77 10.69
N LYS A 117 8.70 -0.62 10.33
CA LYS A 117 8.83 0.61 11.12
C LYS A 117 8.23 0.37 12.51
N PRO A 118 8.98 0.60 13.61
CA PRO A 118 8.46 0.42 14.96
C PRO A 118 7.41 1.48 15.25
N ASN A 119 6.43 1.13 16.10
CA ASN A 119 5.48 2.10 16.64
C ASN A 119 5.90 2.49 18.07
N THR A 120 5.09 3.29 18.76
CA THR A 120 5.40 3.78 20.12
C THR A 120 5.60 2.65 21.13
N TYR A 121 4.86 1.54 20.99
CA TYR A 121 4.80 0.47 22.01
C TYR A 121 5.50 -0.82 21.60
N TYR A 122 5.70 -1.06 20.30
CA TYR A 122 6.11 -2.33 19.74
C TYR A 122 7.17 -2.17 18.66
N HIS A 123 8.11 -3.11 18.62
CA HIS A 123 8.87 -3.46 17.43
C HIS A 123 8.02 -4.42 16.60
N ASN A 124 7.69 -4.02 15.38
CA ASN A 124 6.85 -4.80 14.48
C ASN A 124 7.75 -5.54 13.48
N VAL A 125 7.56 -6.84 13.35
CA VAL A 125 8.34 -7.68 12.43
C VAL A 125 7.42 -8.69 11.76
N ILE A 126 7.75 -9.09 10.54
CA ILE A 126 7.13 -10.23 9.87
C ILE A 126 8.02 -11.43 10.13
N ALA A 127 7.44 -12.50 10.66
CA ALA A 127 8.14 -13.73 10.96
C ALA A 127 7.50 -14.91 10.23
N GLU A 128 8.34 -15.78 9.67
CA GLU A 128 7.93 -17.04 9.07
C GLU A 128 7.78 -18.09 10.17
N VAL A 129 6.65 -18.80 10.20
CA VAL A 129 6.40 -19.91 11.12
C VAL A 129 6.98 -21.19 10.54
N THR A 130 8.22 -21.48 10.91
CA THR A 130 8.98 -22.64 10.41
C THR A 130 8.55 -23.97 11.03
N ALA A 131 8.04 -23.95 12.25
CA ALA A 131 7.48 -25.14 12.89
C ALA A 131 6.43 -24.80 13.94
N VAL A 132 5.45 -25.71 14.12
CA VAL A 132 4.43 -25.68 15.18
C VAL A 132 4.45 -27.02 15.90
N ASN A 133 4.69 -27.02 17.21
CA ASN A 133 4.77 -28.23 18.05
C ASN A 133 5.70 -29.33 17.48
N GLY A 134 6.80 -28.92 16.83
CA GLY A 134 7.77 -29.83 16.20
C GLY A 134 7.43 -30.27 14.78
N CYS A 135 6.22 -29.99 14.27
CA CYS A 135 5.88 -30.21 12.85
C CYS A 135 6.38 -29.04 12.00
N GLU A 136 7.06 -29.33 10.89
CA GLU A 136 7.48 -28.30 9.94
C GLU A 136 6.28 -27.64 9.26
N THR A 137 6.28 -26.31 9.25
CA THR A 137 5.21 -25.51 8.67
C THR A 137 5.76 -24.36 7.84
N LYS A 138 4.89 -23.71 7.07
CA LYS A 138 5.19 -22.48 6.34
C LYS A 138 4.11 -21.44 6.54
N GLY A 139 4.48 -20.18 6.31
CA GLY A 139 3.57 -19.05 6.31
C GLY A 139 4.05 -17.94 7.23
N ASP A 140 3.62 -16.73 6.91
CA ASP A 140 4.05 -15.53 7.63
C ASP A 140 3.00 -15.11 8.67
N LEU A 141 3.48 -14.55 9.77
CA LEU A 141 2.67 -13.89 10.79
C LEU A 141 3.26 -12.53 11.16
N LEU A 142 2.41 -11.64 11.67
CA LEU A 142 2.82 -10.35 12.21
C LEU A 142 3.19 -10.49 13.68
N LEU A 143 4.44 -10.20 14.02
CA LEU A 143 4.93 -10.23 15.39
C LEU A 143 5.08 -8.82 15.95
N HIS A 144 4.39 -8.56 17.06
CA HIS A 144 4.54 -7.35 17.87
C HIS A 144 5.36 -7.67 19.12
N LEU A 145 6.63 -7.25 19.15
CA LEU A 145 7.47 -7.35 20.36
C LEU A 145 7.38 -6.06 21.17
N ALA A 146 6.87 -6.14 22.40
CA ALA A 146 6.75 -4.99 23.29
C ALA A 146 8.11 -4.34 23.55
N LYS A 147 8.17 -3.01 23.47
CA LYS A 147 9.35 -2.24 23.88
C LYS A 147 9.46 -2.29 25.39
N ASP A 148 10.61 -2.72 25.86
CA ASP A 148 10.97 -2.81 27.28
C ASP A 148 12.48 -2.61 27.41
N SER A 149 12.98 -2.29 28.60
CA SER A 149 14.41 -2.12 28.88
C SER A 149 15.23 -3.40 28.61
N LEU A 150 14.56 -4.55 28.61
CA LEU A 150 15.14 -5.87 28.31
C LEU A 150 14.96 -6.28 26.84
N ALA A 151 14.29 -5.47 26.01
CA ALA A 151 14.00 -5.84 24.63
C ALA A 151 15.28 -5.81 23.78
N GLN A 152 15.75 -6.98 23.38
CA GLN A 152 16.87 -7.12 22.46
C GLN A 152 16.49 -6.68 21.05
N HIS A 153 17.49 -6.19 20.30
CA HIS A 153 17.33 -5.89 18.88
C HIS A 153 17.19 -7.19 18.09
N LEU A 154 16.02 -7.38 17.46
CA LEU A 154 15.79 -8.49 16.52
C LEU A 154 16.50 -8.22 15.19
N SER A 155 17.22 -9.22 14.68
CA SER A 155 17.82 -9.20 13.35
C SER A 155 17.17 -10.21 12.41
N VAL A 156 17.28 -9.98 11.09
CA VAL A 156 16.76 -10.89 10.07
C VAL A 156 17.50 -12.23 10.16
N ASP A 157 16.78 -13.33 9.93
CA ASP A 157 17.21 -14.72 10.11
C ASP A 157 17.35 -15.19 11.56
N GLU A 158 17.08 -14.37 12.57
CA GLU A 158 16.95 -14.87 13.94
C GLU A 158 15.77 -15.81 14.09
N ILE A 159 15.97 -16.87 14.87
CA ILE A 159 14.97 -17.88 15.20
C ILE A 159 14.56 -17.68 16.66
N LEU A 160 13.26 -17.52 16.88
CA LEU A 160 12.62 -17.40 18.19
C LEU A 160 11.75 -18.63 18.46
N LEU A 161 11.85 -19.20 19.65
CA LEU A 161 10.89 -20.18 20.15
C LEU A 161 9.95 -19.51 21.15
N VAL A 162 8.65 -19.57 20.90
CA VAL A 162 7.64 -18.89 21.71
C VAL A 162 6.45 -19.81 21.95
N GLN A 163 5.77 -19.65 23.08
CA GLN A 163 4.53 -20.37 23.37
C GLN A 163 3.35 -19.40 23.43
N LYS A 164 2.62 -19.28 22.32
CA LYS A 164 1.48 -18.36 22.16
C LYS A 164 0.45 -18.90 21.18
N ILE A 165 -0.74 -18.31 21.22
CA ILE A 165 -1.83 -18.56 20.28
C ILE A 165 -1.83 -17.43 19.24
N PRO A 166 -1.59 -17.71 17.95
CA PRO A 166 -1.78 -16.74 16.87
C PRO A 166 -3.24 -16.30 16.78
N LYS A 167 -3.48 -15.00 16.64
CA LYS A 167 -4.82 -14.43 16.54
C LYS A 167 -5.01 -13.81 15.16
N ALA A 168 -6.24 -13.81 14.65
CA ALA A 168 -6.54 -13.08 13.42
C ALA A 168 -6.27 -11.58 13.61
N ILE A 169 -5.70 -10.94 12.57
CA ILE A 169 -5.47 -9.50 12.57
C ILE A 169 -6.83 -8.78 12.65
N ARG A 170 -6.93 -7.80 13.55
CA ARG A 170 -8.21 -7.12 13.82
C ARG A 170 -8.68 -6.30 12.62
N GLN A 171 -9.94 -6.47 12.26
CA GLN A 171 -10.62 -5.62 11.29
C GLN A 171 -10.79 -4.19 11.84
N PRO A 172 -10.87 -3.17 10.96
CA PRO A 172 -11.14 -1.79 11.38
C PRO A 172 -12.47 -1.71 12.13
N LEU A 173 -12.47 -1.03 13.28
CA LEU A 173 -13.64 -0.91 14.12
C LEU A 173 -14.47 0.34 13.80
N ASN A 174 -13.91 1.33 13.10
CA ASN A 174 -14.67 2.51 12.68
C ASN A 174 -14.89 2.54 11.16
N PRO A 175 -15.98 3.17 10.69
CA PRO A 175 -16.26 3.32 9.28
C PRO A 175 -15.15 4.09 8.56
N HIS A 176 -14.91 3.73 7.29
CA HIS A 176 -13.94 4.40 6.42
C HIS A 176 -12.49 4.44 6.94
N GLN A 177 -12.15 3.63 7.94
CA GLN A 177 -10.76 3.43 8.36
C GLN A 177 -10.02 2.53 7.38
N PHE A 178 -8.70 2.74 7.30
CA PHE A 178 -7.81 1.86 6.55
C PHE A 178 -7.90 0.43 7.08
N ASN A 179 -8.24 -0.52 6.20
CA ASN A 179 -8.32 -1.93 6.56
C ASN A 179 -6.92 -2.57 6.56
N TYR A 180 -6.22 -2.44 7.68
CA TYR A 180 -4.89 -3.02 7.85
C TYR A 180 -4.90 -4.56 7.78
N ALA A 181 -5.97 -5.21 8.27
CA ALA A 181 -6.11 -6.66 8.17
C ALA A 181 -6.16 -7.13 6.71
N GLN A 182 -6.93 -6.43 5.86
CA GLN A 182 -7.00 -6.72 4.43
C GLN A 182 -5.67 -6.45 3.72
N TYR A 183 -4.99 -5.35 4.08
CA TYR A 183 -3.66 -5.06 3.55
C TYR A 183 -2.64 -6.17 3.87
N MET A 184 -2.61 -6.65 5.12
CA MET A 184 -1.72 -7.73 5.54
C MET A 184 -2.11 -9.08 4.89
N LYS A 185 -3.41 -9.37 4.78
CA LYS A 185 -3.95 -10.54 4.07
C LYS A 185 -3.46 -10.58 2.63
N ASN A 186 -3.51 -9.43 1.93
CA ASN A 186 -2.99 -9.31 0.57
C ASN A 186 -1.48 -9.59 0.48
N ASN A 187 -0.71 -9.31 1.53
CA ASN A 187 0.72 -9.64 1.64
C ASN A 187 0.98 -11.08 2.12
N GLY A 188 -0.05 -11.91 2.28
CA GLY A 188 0.08 -13.29 2.74
C GLY A 188 0.22 -13.45 4.26
N VAL A 189 -0.07 -12.40 5.03
CA VAL A 189 0.01 -12.41 6.50
C VAL A 189 -1.40 -12.37 7.07
N TYR A 190 -1.82 -13.46 7.72
CA TYR A 190 -3.21 -13.66 8.17
C TYR A 190 -3.40 -13.52 9.68
N THR A 191 -2.34 -13.75 10.46
CA THR A 191 -2.41 -13.75 11.92
C THR A 191 -1.34 -12.83 12.52
N GLU A 192 -1.59 -12.39 13.75
CA GLU A 192 -0.68 -11.63 14.59
C GLU A 192 -0.44 -12.32 15.94
N ILE A 193 0.73 -12.07 16.52
CA ILE A 193 1.06 -12.40 17.90
C ILE A 193 1.68 -11.19 18.59
N THR A 194 1.42 -11.06 19.88
CA THR A 194 2.07 -10.06 20.73
C THR A 194 2.92 -10.77 21.77
N LEU A 195 4.20 -10.40 21.82
CA LEU A 195 5.19 -10.94 22.74
C LEU A 195 5.72 -9.85 23.66
N LYS A 196 5.92 -10.22 24.93
CA LYS A 196 6.85 -9.55 25.83
C LYS A 196 8.22 -10.26 25.74
N PRO A 197 9.34 -9.61 26.10
CA PRO A 197 10.66 -10.26 26.07
C PRO A 197 10.69 -11.62 26.80
N ARG A 198 10.00 -11.73 27.95
CA ARG A 198 9.85 -12.98 28.72
C ARG A 198 9.08 -14.11 28.04
N ASP A 199 8.31 -13.81 26.99
CA ASP A 199 7.57 -14.82 26.22
C ASP A 199 8.49 -15.54 25.20
N ILE A 200 9.73 -15.05 25.01
CA ILE A 200 10.75 -15.68 24.17
C ILE A 200 11.47 -16.72 25.03
N LEU A 201 11.23 -17.99 24.72
CA LEU A 201 11.81 -19.12 25.46
C LEU A 201 13.25 -19.40 25.02
N PHE A 202 13.53 -19.20 23.73
CA PHE A 202 14.84 -19.41 23.15
C PHE A 202 15.05 -18.51 21.94
N GLN A 203 16.27 -18.01 21.78
CA GLN A 203 16.68 -17.17 20.65
C GLN A 203 18.02 -17.65 20.13
N ARG A 204 18.12 -17.84 18.82
CA ARG A 204 19.40 -18.15 18.14
C ARG A 204 19.46 -17.50 16.77
N LYS A 205 20.67 -17.36 16.24
CA LYS A 205 20.87 -17.00 14.83
C LYS A 205 20.56 -18.22 13.95
N GLY A 206 19.66 -18.06 12.99
CA GLY A 206 19.35 -19.09 12.00
C GLY A 206 20.36 -19.14 10.84
N LYS A 207 20.09 -20.02 9.87
CA LYS A 207 20.85 -20.06 8.62
C LYS A 207 20.63 -18.75 7.84
N THR A 208 21.72 -18.13 7.41
CA THR A 208 21.72 -16.89 6.63
C THR A 208 21.08 -17.12 5.27
N THR A 209 20.01 -16.39 5.00
CA THR A 209 19.33 -16.35 3.70
C THR A 209 19.89 -15.21 2.86
N LEU A 210 19.56 -15.18 1.57
CA LEU A 210 19.86 -14.02 0.70
C LEU A 210 19.28 -12.72 1.29
N VAL A 211 18.08 -12.80 1.89
CA VAL A 211 17.42 -11.66 2.53
C VAL A 211 18.18 -11.21 3.78
N GLY A 212 18.60 -12.12 4.65
CA GLY A 212 19.37 -11.76 5.84
C GLY A 212 20.81 -11.33 5.56
N PHE A 213 21.45 -11.89 4.51
CA PHE A 213 22.72 -11.38 4.00
C PHE A 213 22.57 -9.93 3.53
N SER A 214 21.56 -9.67 2.70
CA SER A 214 21.26 -8.31 2.21
C SER A 214 20.93 -7.35 3.36
N ALA A 215 20.15 -7.79 4.35
CA ALA A 215 19.84 -7.00 5.54
C ALA A 215 21.09 -6.71 6.39
N SER A 216 21.99 -7.68 6.54
CA SER A 216 23.26 -7.52 7.26
C SER A 216 24.18 -6.53 6.54
N LEU A 217 24.31 -6.66 5.22
CA LEU A 217 25.09 -5.75 4.38
C LEU A 217 24.53 -4.32 4.42
N ARG A 218 23.20 -4.18 4.35
CA ARG A 218 22.52 -2.89 4.52
C ARG A 218 22.78 -2.29 5.90
N ASN A 219 22.67 -3.08 6.97
CA ASN A 219 22.93 -2.61 8.33
C ASN A 219 24.40 -2.19 8.52
N PHE A 220 25.35 -2.89 7.89
CA PHE A 220 26.76 -2.52 7.87
C PHE A 220 26.98 -1.15 7.20
N PHE A 221 26.39 -0.90 6.04
CA PHE A 221 26.48 0.42 5.40
C PHE A 221 25.79 1.51 6.24
N ILE A 222 24.64 1.21 6.86
CA ILE A 222 23.95 2.14 7.76
C ILE A 222 24.83 2.49 8.97
N SER A 223 25.49 1.52 9.61
CA SER A 223 26.37 1.81 10.75
C SER A 223 27.55 2.69 10.32
N LYS A 224 28.12 2.44 9.14
CA LYS A 224 29.21 3.25 8.61
C LYS A 224 28.79 4.67 8.24
N LEU A 225 27.60 4.84 7.66
CA LEU A 225 27.06 6.18 7.40
C LEU A 225 26.75 6.95 8.70
N LYS A 226 26.36 6.27 9.79
CA LYS A 226 26.13 6.91 11.09
C LYS A 226 27.40 7.47 11.73
N GLU A 227 28.58 7.01 11.32
CA GLU A 227 29.87 7.53 11.76
C GLU A 227 30.24 8.84 11.03
N SER A 228 29.54 9.20 9.95
CA SER A 228 29.77 10.43 9.18
C SER A 228 29.14 11.67 9.82
N SER A 229 29.58 12.86 9.43
CA SER A 229 29.06 14.17 9.87
C SER A 229 27.69 14.56 9.27
N LEU A 230 26.98 13.63 8.64
CA LEU A 230 25.65 13.89 8.08
C LEU A 230 24.63 14.21 9.18
N GLU A 231 23.85 15.26 8.95
CA GLU A 231 22.68 15.58 9.77
C GLU A 231 21.63 14.46 9.70
N LYS A 232 20.80 14.32 10.74
CA LYS A 232 19.88 13.19 10.91
C LYS A 232 18.89 13.01 9.75
N ASP A 233 18.31 14.10 9.26
CA ASP A 233 17.32 14.06 8.19
C ASP A 233 17.99 13.70 6.85
N GLN A 234 19.14 14.30 6.56
CA GLN A 234 19.97 14.06 5.39
C GLN A 234 20.46 12.61 5.37
N LEU A 235 20.95 12.10 6.50
CA LEU A 235 21.29 10.69 6.68
C LEU A 235 20.11 9.77 6.35
N SER A 236 18.91 10.08 6.84
CA SER A 236 17.70 9.29 6.54
C SER A 236 17.33 9.32 5.05
N ILE A 237 17.57 10.43 4.36
CA ILE A 237 17.38 10.57 2.91
C ILE A 237 18.39 9.70 2.15
N VAL A 238 19.68 9.70 2.53
CA VAL A 238 20.71 8.84 1.91
C VAL A 238 20.39 7.36 2.09
N GLN A 239 20.00 6.97 3.31
CA GLN A 239 19.57 5.61 3.60
C GLN A 239 18.38 5.18 2.74
N ALA A 240 17.44 6.09 2.48
CA ALA A 240 16.28 5.82 1.64
C ALA A 240 16.64 5.73 0.15
N LEU A 241 17.45 6.65 -0.35
CA LEU A 241 17.84 6.76 -1.76
C LEU A 241 18.76 5.61 -2.20
N VAL A 242 19.79 5.31 -1.40
CA VAL A 242 20.88 4.38 -1.78
C VAL A 242 20.65 2.99 -1.23
N LEU A 243 20.14 2.88 0.00
CA LEU A 243 19.99 1.61 0.71
C LEU A 243 18.52 1.12 0.77
N GLY A 244 17.57 1.91 0.27
CA GLY A 244 16.13 1.59 0.29
C GLY A 244 15.50 1.57 1.69
N GLN A 245 16.18 2.10 2.70
CA GLN A 245 15.77 2.08 4.10
C GLN A 245 14.99 3.35 4.45
N ARG A 246 13.69 3.23 4.76
CA ARG A 246 12.80 4.38 5.08
C ARG A 246 12.40 4.47 6.54
N ARG A 247 12.84 3.52 7.39
CA ARG A 247 12.35 3.42 8.78
C ARG A 247 12.73 4.64 9.61
N ASP A 248 13.87 5.24 9.28
CA ASP A 248 14.48 6.36 10.01
C ASP A 248 13.98 7.74 9.56
N ILE A 249 13.16 7.82 8.51
CA ILE A 249 12.53 9.07 8.04
C ILE A 249 11.49 9.54 9.07
N SER A 250 11.61 10.79 9.53
CA SER A 250 10.65 11.44 10.43
C SER A 250 9.27 11.60 9.79
N LYS A 251 8.21 11.71 10.60
CA LYS A 251 6.85 11.84 10.07
C LYS A 251 6.67 13.19 9.38
N GLU A 252 7.34 14.21 9.90
CA GLU A 252 7.37 15.58 9.43
C GLU A 252 8.00 15.63 8.03
N LEU A 253 9.20 15.03 7.87
CA LEU A 253 9.89 14.94 6.59
C LEU A 253 9.07 14.14 5.56
N TYR A 254 8.50 13.01 5.96
CA TYR A 254 7.64 12.21 5.09
C TYR A 254 6.43 13.03 4.58
N ASN A 255 5.76 13.77 5.48
CA ASN A 255 4.62 14.60 5.13
C ASN A 255 5.02 15.77 4.22
N ALA A 256 6.16 16.41 4.44
CA ALA A 256 6.67 17.48 3.58
C ALA A 256 6.90 16.98 2.14
N TYR A 257 7.58 15.84 1.99
CA TYR A 257 7.78 15.22 0.68
C TYR A 257 6.45 14.77 0.03
N ALA A 258 5.48 14.31 0.82
CA ALA A 258 4.15 13.98 0.32
C ALA A 258 3.38 15.21 -0.18
N ALA A 259 3.40 16.30 0.59
CA ALA A 259 2.75 17.57 0.25
C ALA A 259 3.37 18.22 -0.99
N ALA A 260 4.69 18.13 -1.15
CA ALA A 260 5.40 18.62 -2.35
C ALA A 260 5.21 17.73 -3.59
N GLY A 261 4.58 16.55 -3.47
CA GLY A 261 4.46 15.57 -4.57
C GLY A 261 5.75 14.80 -4.89
N ALA A 262 6.69 14.83 -3.96
CA ALA A 262 8.04 14.28 -4.07
C ALA A 262 8.23 12.95 -3.29
N ILE A 263 7.16 12.37 -2.72
CA ILE A 263 7.23 11.13 -1.92
C ILE A 263 7.89 9.94 -2.65
N HIS A 264 7.80 9.93 -3.98
CA HIS A 264 8.39 8.92 -4.84
C HIS A 264 9.93 8.97 -4.89
N ILE A 265 10.55 9.96 -4.26
CA ILE A 265 12.01 10.10 -4.12
C ILE A 265 12.49 9.35 -2.88
N LEU A 266 11.81 9.56 -1.74
CA LEU A 266 12.04 8.79 -0.51
C LEU A 266 11.73 7.29 -0.72
N ALA A 267 11.01 6.97 -1.79
CA ALA A 267 10.79 5.63 -2.26
C ALA A 267 11.72 5.25 -3.41
N VAL A 268 12.56 4.23 -3.24
CA VAL A 268 13.32 3.67 -4.38
C VAL A 268 12.36 3.34 -5.52
N SER A 269 12.53 4.06 -6.62
CA SER A 269 11.63 4.06 -7.77
C SER A 269 12.35 3.50 -9.00
N GLY A 270 11.61 3.29 -10.09
CA GLY A 270 12.21 2.84 -11.34
C GLY A 270 13.20 3.84 -11.94
N LEU A 271 13.09 5.13 -11.60
CA LEU A 271 14.05 6.14 -12.02
C LEU A 271 15.41 5.93 -11.33
N HIS A 272 15.42 5.58 -10.04
CA HIS A 272 16.66 5.26 -9.32
C HIS A 272 17.39 4.08 -9.97
N VAL A 273 16.65 3.01 -10.28
CA VAL A 273 17.19 1.84 -10.97
C VAL A 273 17.70 2.21 -12.37
N GLY A 274 17.00 3.11 -13.09
CA GLY A 274 17.45 3.59 -14.39
C GLY A 274 18.73 4.42 -14.32
N ILE A 275 18.86 5.31 -13.33
CA ILE A 275 20.08 6.07 -13.09
C ILE A 275 21.23 5.12 -12.76
N LEU A 276 21.03 4.14 -11.88
CA LEU A 276 22.03 3.11 -11.57
C LEU A 276 22.44 2.31 -12.81
N TYR A 277 21.47 1.92 -13.65
CA TYR A 277 21.76 1.25 -14.92
C TYR A 277 22.68 2.10 -15.81
N PHE A 278 22.41 3.41 -15.95
CA PHE A 278 23.27 4.31 -16.73
C PHE A 278 24.64 4.53 -16.10
N ILE A 279 24.73 4.64 -14.77
CA ILE A 279 26.01 4.72 -14.05
C ILE A 279 26.84 3.45 -14.32
N PHE A 280 26.26 2.26 -14.17
CA PHE A 280 26.96 1.00 -14.44
C PHE A 280 27.33 0.84 -15.92
N MET A 281 26.45 1.25 -16.84
CA MET A 281 26.76 1.29 -18.27
C MET A 281 27.99 2.15 -18.56
N TRP A 282 28.11 3.31 -17.92
CA TRP A 282 29.27 4.20 -18.07
C TRP A 282 30.52 3.61 -17.40
N LEU A 283 30.41 3.15 -16.16
CA LEU A 283 31.51 2.62 -15.36
C LEU A 283 32.15 1.37 -15.99
N PHE A 284 31.33 0.44 -16.49
CA PHE A 284 31.80 -0.79 -17.14
C PHE A 284 31.97 -0.65 -18.65
N ARG A 285 31.94 0.58 -19.20
CA ARG A 285 32.23 0.83 -20.62
C ARG A 285 33.59 0.26 -21.06
N PRO A 286 34.69 0.34 -20.29
CA PRO A 286 35.97 -0.22 -20.72
C PRO A 286 35.94 -1.73 -20.99
N LEU A 287 35.02 -2.48 -20.37
CA LEU A 287 34.91 -3.92 -20.62
C LEU A 287 34.53 -4.23 -22.07
N SER A 288 33.87 -3.31 -22.80
CA SER A 288 33.48 -3.54 -24.20
C SER A 288 34.66 -3.64 -25.16
N TYR A 289 35.88 -3.26 -24.73
CA TYR A 289 37.09 -3.39 -25.56
C TYR A 289 37.64 -4.83 -25.59
N PHE A 290 37.19 -5.73 -24.71
CA PHE A 290 37.63 -7.13 -24.68
C PHE A 290 36.75 -8.05 -25.55
N LYS A 291 37.30 -9.19 -25.97
CA LYS A 291 36.55 -10.25 -26.67
C LYS A 291 35.43 -10.79 -25.74
N HIS A 292 34.18 -10.76 -26.21
CA HIS A 292 32.95 -11.00 -25.41
C HIS A 292 32.64 -9.96 -24.32
N GLY A 293 33.33 -8.82 -24.33
CA GLY A 293 33.20 -7.76 -23.34
C GLY A 293 31.78 -7.22 -23.15
N ASN A 294 31.00 -7.13 -24.23
CA ASN A 294 29.60 -6.68 -24.18
C ASN A 294 28.69 -7.66 -23.41
N THR A 295 28.90 -8.95 -23.57
CA THR A 295 28.15 -9.98 -22.84
C THR A 295 28.51 -9.98 -21.37
N ILE A 296 29.81 -9.92 -21.05
CA ILE A 296 30.30 -9.85 -19.66
C ILE A 296 29.76 -8.60 -18.97
N ARG A 297 29.85 -7.43 -19.62
CA ARG A 297 29.28 -6.17 -19.13
C ARG A 297 27.79 -6.31 -18.86
N SER A 298 27.04 -6.90 -19.78
CA SER A 298 25.60 -7.12 -19.65
C SER A 298 25.25 -7.97 -18.42
N VAL A 299 25.95 -9.09 -18.23
CA VAL A 299 25.77 -9.99 -17.07
C VAL A 299 26.10 -9.26 -15.77
N ILE A 300 27.23 -8.55 -15.70
CA ILE A 300 27.63 -7.79 -14.51
C ILE A 300 26.58 -6.75 -14.14
N ILE A 301 26.09 -5.97 -15.12
CA ILE A 301 25.07 -4.94 -14.87
C ILE A 301 23.79 -5.58 -14.32
N VAL A 302 23.30 -6.65 -14.94
CA VAL A 302 22.09 -7.35 -14.46
C VAL A 302 22.28 -7.87 -13.04
N VAL A 303 23.42 -8.50 -12.74
CA VAL A 303 23.74 -8.99 -11.39
C VAL A 303 23.77 -7.86 -10.36
N LEU A 304 24.41 -6.73 -10.68
CA LEU A 304 24.48 -5.57 -9.79
C LEU A 304 23.10 -4.93 -9.56
N LEU A 305 22.25 -4.87 -10.59
CA LEU A 305 20.88 -4.37 -10.44
C LEU A 305 20.03 -5.28 -9.54
N TRP A 306 20.16 -6.61 -9.66
CA TRP A 306 19.47 -7.54 -8.75
C TRP A 306 20.04 -7.50 -7.33
N ALA A 307 21.35 -7.31 -7.17
CA ALA A 307 21.96 -7.08 -5.86
C ALA A 307 21.42 -5.79 -5.21
N PHE A 308 21.29 -4.71 -5.98
CA PHE A 308 20.62 -3.48 -5.52
C PHE A 308 19.15 -3.72 -5.17
N ALA A 309 18.41 -4.49 -5.97
CA ALA A 309 17.02 -4.82 -5.66
C ALA A 309 16.89 -5.59 -4.34
N MET A 310 17.81 -6.50 -4.04
CA MET A 310 17.87 -7.19 -2.75
C MET A 310 18.15 -6.21 -1.61
N LEU A 311 19.14 -5.32 -1.75
CA LEU A 311 19.45 -4.27 -0.76
C LEU A 311 18.24 -3.38 -0.47
N ALA A 312 17.52 -2.99 -1.52
CA ALA A 312 16.29 -2.21 -1.46
C ALA A 312 15.03 -3.03 -1.10
N SER A 313 15.20 -4.19 -0.45
CA SER A 313 14.14 -5.07 0.09
C SER A 313 13.12 -5.56 -0.94
N LEU A 314 13.53 -5.72 -2.20
CA LEU A 314 12.72 -6.29 -3.29
C LEU A 314 11.33 -5.64 -3.45
N SER A 315 11.23 -4.32 -3.21
CA SER A 315 9.95 -3.62 -3.38
C SER A 315 9.43 -3.73 -4.83
N PRO A 316 8.09 -3.80 -5.05
CA PRO A 316 7.52 -4.08 -6.37
C PRO A 316 7.99 -3.12 -7.47
N SER A 317 8.11 -1.84 -7.13
CA SER A 317 8.58 -0.79 -8.05
C SER A 317 10.03 -1.02 -8.51
N VAL A 318 10.89 -1.53 -7.63
CA VAL A 318 12.30 -1.83 -7.92
C VAL A 318 12.42 -3.11 -8.74
N VAL A 319 11.72 -4.17 -8.33
CA VAL A 319 11.73 -5.46 -9.04
C VAL A 319 11.19 -5.32 -10.47
N ARG A 320 10.15 -4.50 -10.68
CA ARG A 320 9.69 -4.13 -12.02
C ARG A 320 10.81 -3.50 -12.84
N ALA A 321 11.44 -2.46 -12.30
CA ALA A 321 12.45 -1.72 -13.05
C ALA A 321 13.66 -2.59 -13.39
N VAL A 322 14.16 -3.39 -12.43
CA VAL A 322 15.26 -4.33 -12.67
C VAL A 322 14.87 -5.40 -13.68
N THR A 323 13.66 -5.93 -13.63
CA THR A 323 13.14 -6.87 -14.65
C THR A 323 13.10 -6.22 -16.03
N MET A 324 12.59 -4.99 -16.14
CA MET A 324 12.57 -4.26 -17.42
C MET A 324 13.98 -4.00 -17.96
N PHE A 325 14.90 -3.51 -17.14
CA PHE A 325 16.30 -3.29 -17.54
C PHE A 325 17.00 -4.61 -17.89
N SER A 326 16.71 -5.71 -17.19
CA SER A 326 17.20 -7.04 -17.55
C SER A 326 16.77 -7.44 -18.96
N PHE A 327 15.50 -7.21 -19.32
CA PHE A 327 15.01 -7.45 -20.68
C PHE A 327 15.64 -6.51 -21.71
N PHE A 328 15.81 -5.23 -21.40
CA PHE A 328 16.50 -4.29 -22.30
C PHE A 328 17.95 -4.71 -22.55
N THR A 329 18.69 -5.07 -21.50
CA THR A 329 20.09 -5.52 -21.61
C THR A 329 20.19 -6.84 -22.38
N LEU A 330 19.33 -7.82 -22.09
CA LEU A 330 19.30 -9.10 -22.81
C LEU A 330 18.99 -8.90 -24.29
N ALA A 331 17.96 -8.12 -24.62
CA ALA A 331 17.59 -7.88 -26.01
C ALA A 331 18.67 -7.10 -26.76
N SER A 332 19.32 -6.13 -26.11
CA SER A 332 20.48 -5.44 -26.68
C SER A 332 21.65 -6.39 -26.95
N SER A 333 21.91 -7.36 -26.06
CA SER A 333 22.97 -8.35 -26.25
C SER A 333 22.67 -9.33 -27.41
N LEU A 334 21.38 -9.56 -27.69
CA LEU A 334 20.90 -10.39 -28.80
C LEU A 334 20.70 -9.59 -30.10
N ASN A 335 21.07 -8.30 -30.13
CA ASN A 335 20.82 -7.37 -31.24
C ASN A 335 19.35 -7.35 -31.71
N ARG A 336 18.40 -7.57 -30.80
CA ARG A 336 16.96 -7.54 -31.12
C ARG A 336 16.36 -6.16 -30.84
N PRO A 337 15.57 -5.60 -31.76
CA PRO A 337 14.87 -4.34 -31.51
C PRO A 337 13.84 -4.52 -30.40
N THR A 338 13.89 -3.68 -29.37
CA THR A 338 12.93 -3.69 -28.26
C THR A 338 11.90 -2.59 -28.42
N ASN A 339 10.63 -2.92 -28.19
CA ASN A 339 9.57 -1.95 -27.96
C ASN A 339 9.32 -1.82 -26.46
N SER A 340 9.38 -0.60 -25.92
CA SER A 340 9.17 -0.33 -24.49
C SER A 340 7.81 -0.80 -23.96
N PHE A 341 6.74 -0.79 -24.78
CA PHE A 341 5.44 -1.36 -24.40
C PHE A 341 5.54 -2.88 -24.24
N ASN A 342 6.22 -3.57 -25.15
CA ASN A 342 6.39 -5.03 -25.06
C ASN A 342 7.20 -5.37 -23.81
N THR A 343 8.26 -4.63 -23.50
CA THR A 343 9.04 -4.79 -22.27
C THR A 343 8.19 -4.56 -21.02
N LEU A 344 7.34 -3.52 -21.03
CA LEU A 344 6.42 -3.23 -19.92
C LEU A 344 5.45 -4.40 -19.68
N PHE A 345 4.70 -4.83 -20.69
CA PHE A 345 3.73 -5.93 -20.54
C PHE A 345 4.38 -7.29 -20.30
N LEU A 346 5.57 -7.55 -20.86
CA LEU A 346 6.32 -8.78 -20.56
C LEU A 346 6.75 -8.82 -19.08
N SER A 347 7.24 -7.68 -18.55
CA SER A 347 7.57 -7.59 -17.12
C SER A 347 6.32 -7.75 -16.25
N TYR A 348 5.20 -7.14 -16.63
CA TYR A 348 3.93 -7.23 -15.92
C TYR A 348 3.44 -8.67 -15.86
N LEU A 349 3.41 -9.36 -17.01
CA LEU A 349 3.02 -10.75 -17.13
C LEU A 349 3.90 -11.65 -16.26
N LEU A 350 5.23 -11.54 -16.39
CA LEU A 350 6.17 -12.36 -15.63
C LEU A 350 6.00 -12.15 -14.12
N LEU A 351 5.92 -10.89 -13.66
CA LEU A 351 5.80 -10.60 -12.24
C LEU A 351 4.46 -11.03 -11.65
N LEU A 352 3.34 -10.93 -12.38
CA LEU A 352 2.05 -11.43 -11.90
C LEU A 352 1.94 -12.96 -11.95
N LEU A 353 2.64 -13.63 -12.87
CA LEU A 353 2.74 -15.10 -12.85
C LEU A 353 3.48 -15.58 -11.61
N LEU A 354 4.57 -14.91 -11.25
CA LEU A 354 5.36 -15.27 -10.07
C LEU A 354 4.66 -14.82 -8.78
N VAL A 355 4.04 -13.64 -8.79
CA VAL A 355 3.57 -12.92 -7.60
C VAL A 355 2.22 -12.22 -7.85
N PRO A 356 1.11 -12.96 -8.02
CA PRO A 356 -0.18 -12.40 -8.45
C PRO A 356 -0.78 -11.37 -7.48
N HIS A 357 -0.53 -11.50 -6.17
CA HIS A 357 -1.03 -10.54 -5.17
C HIS A 357 -0.46 -9.11 -5.31
N TRP A 358 0.67 -8.93 -6.03
CA TRP A 358 1.20 -7.59 -6.32
C TRP A 358 0.23 -6.73 -7.13
N LEU A 359 -0.73 -7.34 -7.84
CA LEU A 359 -1.81 -6.62 -8.50
C LEU A 359 -2.58 -5.69 -7.55
N PHE A 360 -2.72 -6.07 -6.27
CA PHE A 360 -3.44 -5.31 -5.24
C PHE A 360 -2.53 -4.39 -4.42
N GLN A 361 -1.23 -4.36 -4.72
CA GLN A 361 -0.30 -3.45 -4.04
C GLN A 361 -0.27 -2.09 -4.75
N VAL A 362 -0.56 -1.03 -3.98
CA VAL A 362 -0.62 0.36 -4.47
C VAL A 362 0.64 0.77 -5.22
N GLY A 363 1.83 0.40 -4.70
CA GLY A 363 3.11 0.71 -5.34
C GLY A 363 3.29 0.07 -6.72
N PHE A 364 2.82 -1.17 -6.89
CA PHE A 364 2.85 -1.87 -8.18
C PHE A 364 1.90 -1.19 -9.18
N GLN A 365 0.66 -0.91 -8.77
CA GLN A 365 -0.35 -0.25 -9.60
C GLN A 365 0.15 1.13 -10.08
N LEU A 366 0.59 1.98 -9.17
CA LEU A 366 1.09 3.32 -9.50
C LEU A 366 2.32 3.27 -10.40
N SER A 367 3.24 2.33 -10.18
CA SER A 367 4.47 2.24 -10.97
C SER A 367 4.22 1.82 -12.41
N TYR A 368 3.34 0.82 -12.65
CA TYR A 368 2.99 0.39 -14.00
C TYR A 368 2.15 1.43 -14.74
N LEU A 369 1.19 2.07 -14.05
CA LEU A 369 0.39 3.14 -14.64
C LEU A 369 1.25 4.34 -15.04
N ALA A 370 2.14 4.81 -14.17
CA ALA A 370 3.06 5.91 -14.49
C ALA A 370 3.86 5.62 -15.76
N VAL A 371 4.46 4.43 -15.86
CA VAL A 371 5.28 4.08 -17.04
C VAL A 371 4.43 3.87 -18.29
N PHE A 372 3.26 3.24 -18.19
CA PHE A 372 2.34 3.09 -19.32
C PHE A 372 1.96 4.46 -19.90
N PHE A 373 1.57 5.40 -19.05
CA PHE A 373 1.18 6.74 -19.47
C PHE A 373 2.36 7.59 -19.95
N ILE A 374 3.56 7.45 -19.37
CA ILE A 374 4.78 8.05 -19.93
C ILE A 374 5.00 7.53 -21.36
N LEU A 375 4.99 6.21 -21.58
CA LEU A 375 5.22 5.64 -22.91
C LEU A 375 4.14 6.03 -23.94
N TRP A 376 2.90 6.24 -23.48
CA TRP A 376 1.77 6.57 -24.37
C TRP A 376 1.59 8.05 -24.64
N LEU A 377 1.63 8.89 -23.61
CA LEU A 377 1.24 10.30 -23.66
C LEU A 377 2.44 11.24 -23.80
N GLN A 378 3.60 10.92 -23.20
CA GLN A 378 4.77 11.80 -23.23
C GLN A 378 5.25 12.11 -24.66
N PRO A 379 5.35 11.16 -25.61
CA PRO A 379 5.78 11.48 -26.96
C PRO A 379 4.83 12.45 -27.68
N LYS A 380 3.52 12.36 -27.40
CA LYS A 380 2.52 13.27 -27.96
C LYS A 380 2.64 14.67 -27.38
N LEU A 381 2.78 14.77 -26.04
CA LEU A 381 2.98 16.03 -25.35
C LEU A 381 4.28 16.71 -25.79
N TYR A 382 5.37 15.95 -25.89
CA TYR A 382 6.67 16.46 -26.29
C TYR A 382 6.62 17.08 -27.69
N ASN A 383 5.86 16.50 -28.61
CA ASN A 383 5.72 17.03 -29.97
C ASN A 383 4.84 18.29 -30.09
N LEU A 384 4.17 18.74 -29.02
CA LEU A 384 3.41 20.00 -29.04
C LEU A 384 4.32 21.23 -29.13
N TYR A 385 5.56 21.11 -28.66
CA TYR A 385 6.53 22.19 -28.66
C TYR A 385 7.91 21.64 -29.01
N THR A 386 8.58 22.27 -29.97
CA THR A 386 9.95 21.90 -30.39
C THR A 386 10.95 22.93 -29.86
N PRO A 387 11.45 22.75 -28.63
CA PRO A 387 12.41 23.66 -28.02
C PRO A 387 13.72 23.70 -28.82
N LYS A 388 14.29 24.91 -28.97
CA LYS A 388 15.53 25.12 -29.75
C LYS A 388 16.79 24.91 -28.91
N PHE A 389 16.76 25.34 -27.64
CA PHE A 389 17.94 25.33 -26.76
C PHE A 389 17.99 24.07 -25.88
N TYR A 390 19.18 23.68 -25.43
CA TYR A 390 19.37 22.47 -24.61
C TYR A 390 18.60 22.52 -23.27
N ILE A 391 18.70 23.64 -22.55
CA ILE A 391 18.02 23.81 -21.25
C ILE A 391 16.50 23.77 -21.43
N ASP A 392 15.99 24.49 -22.42
CA ASP A 392 14.57 24.49 -22.78
C ASP A 392 14.09 23.06 -23.14
N LYS A 393 14.87 22.32 -23.92
CA LYS A 393 14.61 20.91 -24.25
C LYS A 393 14.57 20.01 -23.02
N MET A 394 15.47 20.22 -22.08
CA MET A 394 15.52 19.47 -20.83
C MET A 394 14.30 19.78 -19.94
N LEU A 395 13.98 21.05 -19.73
CA LEU A 395 12.83 21.49 -18.92
C LEU A 395 11.51 21.02 -19.53
N TRP A 396 11.35 21.13 -20.85
CA TRP A 396 10.19 20.62 -21.57
C TRP A 396 10.07 19.09 -21.50
N GLY A 397 11.21 18.38 -21.63
CA GLY A 397 11.26 16.93 -21.43
C GLY A 397 10.78 16.50 -20.03
N ILE A 398 11.31 17.14 -18.98
CA ILE A 398 10.92 16.90 -17.59
C ILE A 398 9.43 17.18 -17.38
N THR A 399 8.95 18.32 -17.89
CA THR A 399 7.56 18.74 -17.74
C THR A 399 6.62 17.75 -18.41
N THR A 400 6.90 17.35 -19.65
CA THR A 400 6.04 16.41 -20.40
C THR A 400 6.04 15.00 -19.81
N VAL A 401 7.18 14.50 -19.30
CA VAL A 401 7.26 13.23 -18.55
C VAL A 401 6.43 13.32 -17.27
N THR A 402 6.58 14.42 -16.52
CA THR A 402 5.89 14.65 -15.25
C THR A 402 4.37 14.71 -15.44
N ILE A 403 3.89 15.46 -16.44
CA ILE A 403 2.46 15.54 -16.77
C ILE A 403 1.95 14.17 -17.22
N ALA A 404 2.67 13.47 -18.11
CA ALA A 404 2.25 12.15 -18.58
C ALA A 404 2.11 11.15 -17.42
N ALA A 405 3.10 11.08 -16.54
CA ALA A 405 3.06 10.23 -15.35
C ALA A 405 1.88 10.62 -14.44
N GLN A 406 1.70 11.93 -14.18
CA GLN A 406 0.67 12.45 -13.30
C GLN A 406 -0.75 12.10 -13.79
N VAL A 407 -1.02 12.26 -15.10
CA VAL A 407 -2.31 11.86 -15.70
C VAL A 407 -2.64 10.39 -15.41
N GLY A 408 -1.64 9.51 -15.46
CA GLY A 408 -1.84 8.09 -15.17
C GLY A 408 -2.08 7.76 -13.70
N ILE A 409 -1.43 8.47 -12.78
CA ILE A 409 -1.48 8.16 -11.34
C ILE A 409 -2.55 8.94 -10.56
N VAL A 410 -3.02 10.08 -11.05
CA VAL A 410 -3.97 10.96 -10.33
C VAL A 410 -5.23 10.25 -9.87
N PRO A 411 -5.98 9.52 -10.72
CA PRO A 411 -7.18 8.82 -10.28
C PRO A 411 -6.95 7.92 -9.08
N LEU A 412 -5.86 7.16 -9.12
CA LEU A 412 -5.52 6.19 -8.08
C LEU A 412 -4.92 6.86 -6.84
N SER A 413 -4.17 7.95 -7.01
CA SER A 413 -3.66 8.77 -5.92
C SER A 413 -4.81 9.42 -5.14
N LEU A 414 -5.83 9.94 -5.82
CA LEU A 414 -7.03 10.49 -5.19
C LEU A 414 -7.83 9.42 -4.45
N TYR A 415 -7.86 8.18 -4.96
CA TYR A 415 -8.53 7.07 -4.30
C TYR A 415 -7.81 6.61 -3.02
N TYR A 416 -6.49 6.42 -3.04
CA TYR A 416 -5.77 5.89 -1.87
C TYR A 416 -5.32 6.95 -0.87
N PHE A 417 -4.90 8.12 -1.36
CA PHE A 417 -4.28 9.15 -0.53
C PHE A 417 -5.17 10.37 -0.33
N HIS A 418 -6.27 10.49 -1.09
CA HIS A 418 -7.24 11.58 -0.99
C HIS A 418 -6.62 12.98 -1.09
N GLN A 419 -5.47 13.09 -1.75
CA GLN A 419 -4.73 14.33 -1.89
C GLN A 419 -4.12 14.45 -3.28
N PHE A 420 -4.04 15.68 -3.77
CA PHE A 420 -3.36 16.04 -5.00
C PHE A 420 -2.40 17.22 -4.74
N PRO A 421 -1.08 17.01 -4.84
CA PRO A 421 -0.10 18.07 -4.68
C PRO A 421 -0.05 18.92 -5.96
N GLY A 422 -0.49 20.18 -5.88
CA GLY A 422 -0.56 21.09 -7.03
C GLY A 422 0.81 21.54 -7.56
N LEU A 423 1.80 21.69 -6.68
CA LEU A 423 3.17 22.12 -7.04
C LEU A 423 4.10 20.96 -7.45
N PHE A 424 3.55 19.79 -7.77
CA PHE A 424 4.33 18.61 -8.17
C PHE A 424 5.25 18.88 -9.38
N PHE A 425 4.82 19.73 -10.32
CA PHE A 425 5.59 20.03 -11.53
C PHE A 425 6.81 20.91 -11.24
N ILE A 426 6.67 21.95 -10.40
CA ILE A 426 7.79 22.80 -9.96
C ILE A 426 8.80 21.95 -9.18
N THR A 427 8.27 21.13 -8.28
CA THR A 427 9.06 20.20 -7.47
C THR A 427 9.88 19.27 -8.37
N ASN A 428 9.26 18.61 -9.34
CA ASN A 428 9.96 17.69 -10.24
C ASN A 428 10.95 18.41 -11.19
N LEU A 429 10.72 19.68 -11.54
CA LEU A 429 11.63 20.46 -12.37
C LEU A 429 12.99 20.67 -11.69
N VAL A 430 12.99 20.90 -10.38
CA VAL A 430 14.20 21.09 -9.57
C VAL A 430 14.82 19.76 -9.18
N ILE A 431 14.00 18.80 -8.77
CA ILE A 431 14.49 17.54 -8.20
C ILE A 431 15.09 16.62 -9.26
N LEU A 432 14.42 16.42 -10.40
CA LEU A 432 14.84 15.38 -11.36
C LEU A 432 16.27 15.60 -11.91
N PRO A 433 16.71 16.83 -12.23
CA PRO A 433 18.11 17.08 -12.59
C PRO A 433 19.10 16.73 -11.48
N VAL A 434 18.74 17.02 -10.23
CA VAL A 434 19.61 16.85 -9.06
C VAL A 434 19.64 15.39 -8.58
N LEU A 435 18.59 14.60 -8.84
CA LEU A 435 18.47 13.22 -8.38
C LEU A 435 19.61 12.31 -8.87
N GLY A 436 20.06 12.50 -10.11
CA GLY A 436 21.20 11.76 -10.66
C GLY A 436 22.49 11.99 -9.87
N LEU A 437 22.76 13.26 -9.55
CA LEU A 437 23.89 13.67 -8.72
C LEU A 437 23.77 13.13 -7.30
N LEU A 438 22.59 13.21 -6.70
CA LEU A 438 22.34 12.71 -5.34
C LEU A 438 22.55 11.19 -5.25
N LEU A 439 22.08 10.44 -6.23
CA LEU A 439 22.21 8.98 -6.23
C LEU A 439 23.65 8.55 -6.50
N ALA A 440 24.32 9.15 -7.48
CA ALA A 440 25.72 8.87 -7.76
C ALA A 440 26.63 9.25 -6.59
N GLY A 441 26.43 10.46 -6.03
CA GLY A 441 27.16 10.94 -4.87
C GLY A 441 26.88 10.13 -3.61
N GLY A 442 25.63 9.76 -3.36
CA GLY A 442 25.25 8.91 -2.24
C GLY A 442 25.83 7.50 -2.35
N LEU A 443 25.85 6.92 -3.55
CA LEU A 443 26.50 5.62 -3.79
C LEU A 443 28.00 5.70 -3.53
N LEU A 444 28.67 6.74 -4.03
CA LEU A 444 30.09 6.98 -3.78
C LEU A 444 30.36 7.16 -2.28
N LEU A 445 29.53 7.96 -1.59
CA LEU A 445 29.63 8.17 -0.14
C LEU A 445 29.51 6.86 0.63
N VAL A 446 28.52 6.01 0.31
CA VAL A 446 28.35 4.71 0.96
C VAL A 446 29.57 3.82 0.76
N ILE A 447 30.13 3.80 -0.45
CA ILE A 447 31.35 3.00 -0.75
C ILE A 447 32.54 3.56 0.04
N MET A 448 32.78 4.86 0.03
CA MET A 448 33.90 5.48 0.74
C MET A 448 33.77 5.32 2.26
N ALA A 449 32.56 5.49 2.81
CA ALA A 449 32.27 5.28 4.22
C ALA A 449 32.51 3.81 4.62
N ALA A 450 32.18 2.84 3.77
CA ALA A 450 32.43 1.43 4.02
C ALA A 450 33.92 1.10 4.22
N PHE A 451 34.81 1.83 3.53
CA PHE A 451 36.26 1.70 3.66
C PHE A 451 36.89 2.70 4.65
N ASN A 452 36.08 3.53 5.33
CA ASN A 452 36.53 4.62 6.21
C ASN A 452 37.47 5.63 5.51
N VAL A 453 37.25 5.91 4.22
CA VAL A 453 38.08 6.83 3.40
C VAL A 453 37.31 8.06 2.91
N ALA A 454 36.11 8.32 3.43
CA ALA A 454 35.31 9.48 3.03
C ALA A 454 35.92 10.78 3.61
N PRO A 455 36.41 11.72 2.78
CA PRO A 455 36.93 13.00 3.26
C PRO A 455 35.81 13.87 3.80
N ASP A 456 36.04 14.56 4.92
CA ASP A 456 35.03 15.42 5.55
C ASP A 456 34.47 16.48 4.58
N VAL A 457 35.33 17.07 3.74
CA VAL A 457 34.94 18.05 2.71
C VAL A 457 33.90 17.47 1.74
N TYR A 458 34.01 16.19 1.38
CA TYR A 458 33.04 15.53 0.51
C TYR A 458 31.71 15.30 1.23
N VAL A 459 31.77 14.86 2.50
CA VAL A 459 30.58 14.65 3.33
C VAL A 459 29.83 15.97 3.55
N GLU A 460 30.54 17.04 3.88
CA GLU A 460 29.98 18.37 4.09
C GLU A 460 29.36 18.94 2.81
N GLY A 461 30.06 18.84 1.67
CA GLY A 461 29.53 19.27 0.38
C GLY A 461 28.25 18.51 0.01
N TYR A 462 28.22 17.19 0.22
CA TYR A 462 27.04 16.38 -0.03
C TYR A 462 25.89 16.69 0.95
N ASN A 463 26.21 16.91 2.24
CA ASN A 463 25.25 17.35 3.25
C ASN A 463 24.60 18.69 2.86
N PHE A 464 25.39 19.64 2.38
CA PHE A 464 24.92 20.94 1.93
C PHE A 464 23.92 20.83 0.77
N VAL A 465 24.22 20.01 -0.25
CA VAL A 465 23.30 19.79 -1.37
C VAL A 465 21.99 19.14 -0.90
N LEU A 466 22.06 18.15 -0.01
CA LEU A 466 20.86 17.53 0.58
C LEU A 466 20.05 18.52 1.42
N LYS A 467 20.71 19.39 2.17
CA LYS A 467 20.07 20.44 2.96
C LYS A 467 19.31 21.42 2.08
N LEU A 468 19.94 21.94 1.01
CA LEU A 468 19.28 22.83 0.05
C LEU A 468 18.04 22.18 -0.59
N LEU A 469 18.15 20.91 -0.98
CA LEU A 469 17.02 20.15 -1.49
C LEU A 469 15.89 20.05 -0.46
N ASN A 470 16.24 19.72 0.79
CA ASN A 470 15.25 19.55 1.86
C ASN A 470 14.55 20.87 2.19
N GLU A 471 15.30 21.96 2.31
CA GLU A 471 14.76 23.31 2.52
C GLU A 471 13.82 23.73 1.39
N PHE A 472 14.17 23.44 0.13
CA PHE A 472 13.28 23.66 -1.00
C PHE A 472 11.98 22.85 -0.90
N ILE A 473 12.06 21.56 -0.54
CA ILE A 473 10.87 20.71 -0.41
C ILE A 473 9.97 21.17 0.74
N VAL A 474 10.57 21.55 1.88
CA VAL A 474 9.83 22.11 3.01
C VAL A 474 9.17 23.42 2.60
N TRP A 475 9.87 24.30 1.88
CA TRP A 475 9.30 25.53 1.36
C TRP A 475 8.09 25.28 0.45
N VAL A 476 8.17 24.32 -0.48
CA VAL A 476 7.02 23.92 -1.30
C VAL A 476 5.88 23.38 -0.44
N ALA A 477 6.20 22.55 0.56
CA ALA A 477 5.20 21.92 1.42
C ALA A 477 4.44 22.93 2.29
N THR A 478 5.04 24.08 2.64
CA THR A 478 4.36 25.16 3.37
C THR A 478 3.34 25.94 2.54
N GLN A 479 3.27 25.72 1.22
CA GLN A 479 2.31 26.38 0.34
C GLN A 479 0.95 25.66 0.36
N ASP A 480 0.26 25.72 1.51
CA ASP A 480 -1.00 24.99 1.76
C ASP A 480 -2.07 25.23 0.68
N SER A 481 -2.12 26.43 0.09
CA SER A 481 -3.06 26.79 -0.98
C SER A 481 -2.99 25.90 -2.22
N PHE A 482 -1.86 25.22 -2.44
CA PHE A 482 -1.65 24.31 -3.57
C PHE A 482 -1.71 22.84 -3.18
N LEU A 483 -2.02 22.52 -1.91
CA LEU A 483 -2.26 21.15 -1.47
C LEU A 483 -3.77 20.90 -1.44
N PHE A 484 -4.28 20.23 -2.47
CA PHE A 484 -5.69 19.85 -2.51
C PHE A 484 -5.88 18.54 -1.74
N ALA A 485 -6.29 18.65 -0.47
CA ALA A 485 -6.49 17.51 0.42
C ALA A 485 -7.99 17.15 0.59
N ASP A 486 -8.23 16.00 1.22
CA ASP A 486 -9.55 15.50 1.62
C ASP A 486 -10.56 15.37 0.46
N ILE A 487 -10.08 14.95 -0.70
CA ILE A 487 -10.91 14.75 -1.89
C ILE A 487 -11.58 13.36 -1.84
N PRO A 488 -12.92 13.26 -1.68
CA PRO A 488 -13.62 11.98 -1.79
C PRO A 488 -13.49 11.43 -3.21
N PHE A 489 -12.88 10.26 -3.34
CA PHE A 489 -12.75 9.58 -4.62
C PHE A 489 -13.10 8.11 -4.47
N SER A 490 -14.22 7.70 -5.07
CA SER A 490 -14.77 6.34 -5.01
C SER A 490 -14.23 5.49 -6.16
N GLU A 491 -14.36 4.17 -6.04
CA GLU A 491 -13.91 3.21 -7.06
C GLU A 491 -14.56 3.47 -8.43
N VAL A 492 -15.84 3.86 -8.44
CA VAL A 492 -16.57 4.21 -9.65
C VAL A 492 -15.97 5.46 -10.32
N LYS A 493 -15.60 6.49 -9.54
CA LYS A 493 -14.91 7.68 -10.07
C LYS A 493 -13.53 7.33 -10.63
N VAL A 494 -12.81 6.38 -10.04
CA VAL A 494 -11.53 5.87 -10.59
C VAL A 494 -11.74 5.30 -11.98
N LEU A 495 -12.66 4.35 -12.13
CA LEU A 495 -12.95 3.73 -13.43
C LEU A 495 -13.44 4.77 -14.46
N ALA A 496 -14.38 5.63 -14.07
CA ALA A 496 -14.91 6.68 -14.93
C ALA A 496 -13.83 7.67 -15.38
N SER A 497 -12.92 8.07 -14.48
CA SER A 497 -11.81 8.98 -14.83
C SER A 497 -10.81 8.33 -15.80
N TYR A 498 -10.47 7.04 -15.64
CA TYR A 498 -9.64 6.34 -16.62
C TYR A 498 -10.33 6.22 -17.99
N LEU A 499 -11.65 5.99 -18.02
CA LEU A 499 -12.41 6.01 -19.28
C LEU A 499 -12.35 7.38 -19.96
N VAL A 500 -12.48 8.47 -19.20
CA VAL A 500 -12.33 9.84 -19.72
C VAL A 500 -10.92 10.09 -20.24
N ILE A 501 -9.88 9.68 -19.51
CA ILE A 501 -8.49 9.87 -19.94
C ILE A 501 -8.20 9.10 -21.23
N VAL A 502 -8.67 7.84 -21.32
CA VAL A 502 -8.49 7.01 -22.52
C VAL A 502 -9.26 7.60 -23.70
N SER A 503 -10.51 8.02 -23.50
CA SER A 503 -11.35 8.60 -24.56
C SER A 503 -10.78 9.92 -25.08
N LEU A 504 -10.26 10.80 -24.20
CA LEU A 504 -9.54 12.01 -24.58
C LEU A 504 -8.27 11.69 -25.39
N GLY A 505 -7.51 10.68 -24.98
CA GLY A 505 -6.31 10.27 -25.71
C GLY A 505 -6.60 9.64 -27.08
N LEU A 506 -7.77 9.01 -27.25
CA LEU A 506 -8.28 8.53 -28.54
C LEU A 506 -8.79 9.67 -29.43
N LEU A 507 -9.52 10.63 -28.84
CA LEU A 507 -9.99 11.84 -29.52
C LEU A 507 -8.82 12.67 -30.05
N TRP A 508 -7.77 12.86 -29.24
CA TRP A 508 -6.54 13.55 -29.66
C TRP A 508 -5.79 12.78 -30.76
N LYS A 509 -5.87 11.43 -30.77
CA LYS A 509 -5.24 10.64 -31.85
C LYS A 509 -5.98 10.82 -33.17
N ASN A 510 -7.29 10.60 -33.17
CA ASN A 510 -8.14 10.63 -34.36
C ASN A 510 -9.44 11.38 -34.03
N TYR A 511 -9.53 12.64 -34.42
CA TYR A 511 -10.76 13.42 -34.25
C TYR A 511 -11.81 12.97 -35.27
N ASN A 512 -12.89 12.35 -34.79
CA ASN A 512 -14.07 12.03 -35.59
C ASN A 512 -15.34 12.02 -34.72
N ALA A 513 -16.52 12.01 -35.35
CA ALA A 513 -17.79 12.06 -34.62
C ALA A 513 -17.96 10.91 -33.62
N LYS A 514 -17.42 9.71 -33.92
CA LYS A 514 -17.51 8.53 -33.05
C LYS A 514 -16.63 8.67 -31.80
N THR A 515 -15.38 9.13 -31.94
CA THR A 515 -14.46 9.37 -30.81
C THR A 515 -14.93 10.55 -29.97
N PHE A 516 -15.50 11.58 -30.60
CA PHE A 516 -16.12 12.70 -29.90
C PHE A 516 -17.33 12.26 -29.08
N LEU A 517 -18.27 11.51 -29.68
CA LEU A 517 -19.44 10.98 -28.98
C LEU A 517 -19.04 10.02 -27.84
N PHE A 518 -18.06 9.15 -28.08
CA PHE A 518 -17.50 8.29 -27.04
C PHE A 518 -16.91 9.11 -25.88
N CYS A 519 -16.11 10.14 -26.17
CA CYS A 519 -15.58 11.05 -25.16
C CYS A 519 -16.70 11.73 -24.35
N LEU A 520 -17.70 12.29 -25.02
CA LEU A 520 -18.86 12.91 -24.37
C LEU A 520 -19.60 11.91 -23.47
N SER A 521 -19.82 10.68 -23.92
CA SER A 521 -20.46 9.62 -23.11
C SER A 521 -19.67 9.32 -21.84
N THR A 522 -18.34 9.23 -21.92
CA THR A 522 -17.49 8.98 -20.74
C THR A 522 -17.48 10.15 -19.75
N ILE A 523 -17.54 11.39 -20.26
CA ILE A 523 -17.66 12.59 -19.42
C ILE A 523 -19.01 12.61 -18.71
N THR A 524 -20.10 12.29 -19.41
CA THR A 524 -21.43 12.17 -18.82
C THR A 524 -21.48 11.09 -17.73
N ILE A 525 -20.84 9.93 -17.94
CA ILE A 525 -20.71 8.88 -16.93
C ILE A 525 -19.93 9.40 -15.71
N PHE A 526 -18.83 10.12 -15.92
CA PHE A 526 -18.05 10.71 -14.83
C PHE A 526 -18.87 11.73 -14.03
N CYS A 527 -19.54 12.68 -14.70
CA CYS A 527 -20.44 13.63 -14.05
C CYS A 527 -21.57 12.92 -13.29
N GLY A 528 -22.17 11.88 -13.89
CA GLY A 528 -23.17 11.03 -13.25
C GLY A 528 -22.65 10.37 -11.98
N SER A 529 -21.40 9.87 -11.98
CA SER A 529 -20.77 9.28 -10.78
C SER A 529 -20.56 10.29 -9.65
N VAL A 530 -20.21 11.54 -9.98
CA VAL A 530 -20.06 12.63 -9.01
C VAL A 530 -21.41 12.98 -8.38
N LEU A 531 -22.46 13.11 -9.20
CA LEU A 531 -23.81 13.39 -8.74
C LEU A 531 -24.37 12.23 -7.90
N TRP A 532 -24.10 10.99 -8.31
CA TRP A 532 -24.50 9.79 -7.57
C TRP A 532 -23.89 9.75 -6.17
N ASP A 533 -22.59 9.99 -6.04
CA ASP A 533 -21.92 10.02 -4.73
C ASP A 533 -22.44 11.17 -3.86
N LYS A 534 -22.68 12.35 -4.45
CA LYS A 534 -23.29 13.48 -3.72
C LYS A 534 -24.66 13.10 -3.16
N LYS A 535 -25.49 12.41 -3.95
CA LYS A 535 -26.82 11.93 -3.51
C LYS A 535 -26.70 10.82 -2.47
N ARG A 536 -25.78 9.86 -2.67
CA ARG A 536 -25.53 8.74 -1.75
C ARG A 536 -25.05 9.20 -0.38
N ASN A 537 -24.25 10.25 -0.34
CA ASN A 537 -23.72 10.82 0.90
C ASN A 537 -24.69 11.83 1.58
N ASN A 538 -25.85 12.11 0.96
CA ASN A 538 -26.86 12.99 1.53
C ASN A 538 -27.76 12.23 2.52
N TYR A 539 -27.22 11.93 3.69
CA TYR A 539 -27.95 11.32 4.80
C TYR A 539 -27.50 11.92 6.13
N HIS A 540 -28.38 11.83 7.12
CA HIS A 540 -28.05 12.14 8.51
C HIS A 540 -27.62 10.86 9.22
N GLU A 541 -26.57 10.93 10.03
CA GLU A 541 -26.13 9.78 10.81
C GLU A 541 -25.55 10.24 12.15
N LEU A 542 -25.88 9.54 13.22
CA LEU A 542 -25.16 9.64 14.48
C LEU A 542 -24.19 8.47 14.58
N VAL A 543 -22.93 8.76 14.89
CA VAL A 543 -21.85 7.77 15.03
C VAL A 543 -21.21 7.91 16.40
N VAL A 544 -21.17 6.84 17.18
CA VAL A 544 -20.30 6.71 18.35
C VAL A 544 -19.06 5.93 17.93
N PHE A 545 -17.94 6.62 17.82
CA PHE A 545 -16.69 6.03 17.38
C PHE A 545 -16.05 5.16 18.47
N ASN A 546 -15.30 4.15 18.06
CA ASN A 546 -14.40 3.42 18.91
C ASN A 546 -13.03 4.13 18.96
N GLN A 547 -12.75 4.79 20.07
CA GLN A 547 -11.45 5.38 20.38
C GLN A 547 -11.03 4.95 21.79
N ASN A 548 -9.75 4.64 21.96
CA ASN A 548 -9.22 4.23 23.26
C ASN A 548 -9.10 5.46 24.18
N ARG A 549 -9.57 5.34 25.42
CA ARG A 549 -9.53 6.36 26.50
C ARG A 549 -10.37 7.63 26.29
N ASN A 550 -10.73 7.97 25.06
CA ASN A 550 -11.52 9.17 24.75
C ASN A 550 -12.88 8.80 24.17
N THR A 551 -13.90 9.59 24.50
CA THR A 551 -15.24 9.48 23.93
C THR A 551 -15.38 10.41 22.75
N LEU A 552 -15.87 9.88 21.63
CA LEU A 552 -16.08 10.64 20.42
C LEU A 552 -17.43 10.26 19.80
N VAL A 553 -18.38 11.18 19.86
CA VAL A 553 -19.68 11.07 19.21
C VAL A 553 -19.74 12.10 18.10
N ALA A 554 -20.28 11.75 16.94
CA ALA A 554 -20.50 12.71 15.88
C ALA A 554 -21.90 12.61 15.32
N VAL A 555 -22.47 13.76 14.98
CA VAL A 555 -23.71 13.87 14.23
C VAL A 555 -23.38 14.49 12.88
N LYS A 556 -23.60 13.71 11.82
CA LYS A 556 -23.46 14.13 10.44
C LYS A 556 -24.79 14.68 9.95
N GLU A 557 -24.74 15.89 9.40
CA GLU A 557 -25.84 16.57 8.73
C GLU A 557 -25.42 16.89 7.30
N THR A 558 -25.70 15.98 6.37
CA THR A 558 -25.36 16.12 4.95
C THR A 558 -23.85 16.31 4.72
N THR A 559 -23.35 17.54 4.59
CA THR A 559 -21.93 17.91 4.41
C THR A 559 -21.28 18.52 5.65
N GLU A 560 -22.01 18.63 6.75
CA GLU A 560 -21.52 19.15 8.02
C GLU A 560 -21.45 18.03 9.05
N ILE A 561 -20.47 18.11 9.95
CA ILE A 561 -20.36 17.19 11.08
C ILE A 561 -20.18 17.98 12.36
N THR A 562 -20.98 17.65 13.36
CA THR A 562 -20.82 18.15 14.73
C THR A 562 -20.19 17.05 15.56
N ILE A 563 -18.95 17.29 15.98
CA ILE A 563 -18.19 16.40 16.85
C ILE A 563 -18.46 16.80 18.30
N MET A 564 -18.94 15.83 19.07
CA MET A 564 -19.25 15.93 20.49
C MET A 564 -18.23 15.12 21.30
N SER A 565 -17.49 15.82 22.16
CA SER A 565 -16.45 15.26 23.04
C SER A 565 -16.59 15.86 24.46
N PRO A 566 -16.16 15.15 25.53
CA PRO A 566 -16.12 15.72 26.88
C PRO A 566 -15.27 17.00 26.96
N ASP A 567 -14.16 17.04 26.23
CA ASP A 567 -13.26 18.19 26.12
C ASP A 567 -13.49 18.95 24.80
N THR A 568 -13.53 20.28 24.88
CA THR A 568 -13.74 21.18 23.72
C THR A 568 -12.51 21.31 22.82
N THR A 569 -11.34 20.82 23.24
CA THR A 569 -10.12 20.78 22.43
C THR A 569 -10.23 19.70 21.36
N ILE A 570 -10.99 20.03 20.32
CA ILE A 570 -11.09 19.20 19.13
C ILE A 570 -9.83 19.45 18.31
N GLN A 571 -8.90 18.50 18.36
CA GLN A 571 -7.86 18.46 17.35
C GLN A 571 -8.53 18.13 16.01
N LYS A 572 -8.63 19.13 15.12
CA LYS A 572 -8.98 18.98 13.69
C LYS A 572 -8.19 17.86 12.99
N SER A 573 -7.10 17.40 13.59
CA SER A 573 -6.15 16.42 13.08
C SER A 573 -6.31 15.01 13.68
N ASP A 574 -7.46 14.65 14.29
CA ASP A 574 -7.63 13.27 14.74
C ASP A 574 -7.68 12.33 13.53
N TYR A 575 -6.65 11.50 13.37
CA TYR A 575 -6.47 10.56 12.26
C TYR A 575 -7.71 9.67 12.05
N LEU A 576 -8.44 9.41 13.14
CA LEU A 576 -9.72 8.71 13.18
C LEU A 576 -10.79 9.35 12.30
N LEU A 577 -10.91 10.68 12.35
CA LEU A 577 -11.97 11.44 11.69
C LEU A 577 -11.63 11.79 10.25
N LYS A 578 -10.34 11.92 9.92
CA LYS A 578 -9.91 12.28 8.56
C LYS A 578 -10.52 11.35 7.51
N GLY A 579 -10.38 10.04 7.67
CA GLY A 579 -10.95 9.05 6.73
C GLY A 579 -12.46 9.14 6.60
N TYR A 580 -13.18 9.31 7.72
CA TYR A 580 -14.64 9.49 7.73
C TYR A 580 -15.05 10.76 7.01
N ASN A 581 -14.44 11.91 7.35
CA ASN A 581 -14.73 13.21 6.76
C ASN A 581 -14.50 13.21 5.26
N THR A 582 -13.35 12.68 4.83
CA THR A 582 -13.01 12.58 3.41
C THR A 582 -14.02 11.74 2.65
N GLN A 583 -14.30 10.50 3.07
CA GLN A 583 -15.16 9.60 2.29
C GLN A 583 -16.63 10.01 2.28
N THR A 584 -17.11 10.60 3.37
CA THR A 584 -18.48 11.09 3.46
C THR A 584 -18.67 12.48 2.85
N GLY A 585 -17.58 13.14 2.43
CA GLY A 585 -17.62 14.44 1.75
C GLY A 585 -17.96 15.60 2.68
N ILE A 586 -17.53 15.51 3.94
CA ILE A 586 -17.70 16.57 4.94
C ILE A 586 -16.81 17.76 4.59
N LYS A 587 -17.39 18.96 4.64
CA LYS A 587 -16.70 20.22 4.38
C LYS A 587 -16.48 21.02 5.65
N ASN A 588 -17.50 21.08 6.50
CA ASN A 588 -17.49 21.84 7.73
C ASN A 588 -17.47 20.90 8.93
N VAL A 589 -16.53 21.14 9.84
CA VAL A 589 -16.37 20.37 11.07
C VAL A 589 -16.61 21.32 12.23
N HIS A 590 -17.70 21.09 12.95
CA HIS A 590 -18.07 21.83 14.14
C HIS A 590 -17.73 21.03 15.38
N GLY A 591 -17.42 21.77 16.43
CA GLY A 591 -17.05 21.21 17.70
C GLY A 591 -17.99 21.62 18.81
N SER A 592 -18.46 20.66 19.57
CA SER A 592 -19.30 20.91 20.73
C SER A 592 -18.95 19.99 21.90
N ARG A 593 -19.31 20.45 23.10
CA ARG A 593 -19.21 19.61 24.30
C ARG A 593 -20.30 18.56 24.24
N LEU A 594 -19.96 17.32 24.58
CA LEU A 594 -20.91 16.21 24.67
C LEU A 594 -21.94 16.50 25.78
N PRO A 595 -23.24 16.67 25.44
CA PRO A 595 -24.26 16.91 26.45
C PRO A 595 -24.60 15.61 27.21
N THR A 596 -25.02 15.74 28.47
CA THR A 596 -25.50 14.60 29.27
C THR A 596 -26.77 13.98 28.71
N PHE A 597 -27.59 14.78 28.03
CA PHE A 597 -28.84 14.32 27.43
C PHE A 597 -29.08 15.04 26.12
N PHE A 598 -29.41 14.31 25.06
CA PHE A 598 -29.75 14.88 23.77
C PHE A 598 -30.67 13.96 22.97
N THR A 599 -31.35 14.53 21.96
CA THR A 599 -32.31 13.81 21.13
C THR A 599 -31.77 13.72 19.71
N TYR A 600 -31.85 12.53 19.11
CA TYR A 600 -31.54 12.31 17.69
C TYR A 600 -32.68 11.52 17.04
N LYS A 601 -33.31 12.07 16.00
CA LYS A 601 -34.46 11.46 15.28
C LYS A 601 -35.55 10.91 16.21
N ASN A 602 -35.98 11.72 17.18
CA ASN A 602 -36.94 11.39 18.24
C ASN A 602 -36.47 10.33 19.26
N GLN A 603 -35.25 9.80 19.15
CA GLN A 603 -34.68 8.91 20.15
C GLN A 603 -33.94 9.74 21.21
N GLN A 604 -34.32 9.56 22.46
CA GLN A 604 -33.66 10.20 23.60
C GLN A 604 -32.41 9.39 24.00
N ILE A 605 -31.26 10.06 24.02
CA ILE A 605 -29.96 9.46 24.35
C ILE A 605 -29.44 10.09 25.65
N LEU A 606 -29.24 9.24 26.67
CA LEU A 606 -28.60 9.62 27.93
C LEU A 606 -27.12 9.24 27.88
N VAL A 607 -26.23 10.19 28.10
CA VAL A 607 -24.79 9.99 28.24
C VAL A 607 -24.43 9.95 29.72
N LEU A 608 -23.85 8.83 30.15
CA LEU A 608 -23.35 8.63 31.51
C LEU A 608 -21.83 8.61 31.49
N ASP A 609 -21.26 9.70 31.99
CA ASP A 609 -19.83 9.86 32.18
C ASP A 609 -19.35 9.25 33.51
N SER A 610 -18.09 9.47 33.85
CA SER A 610 -17.47 8.97 35.08
C SER A 610 -18.19 9.39 36.37
N LEU A 611 -18.96 10.48 36.38
CA LEU A 611 -19.72 10.94 37.56
C LEU A 611 -20.94 10.05 37.83
N GLY A 612 -21.48 9.40 36.79
CA GLY A 612 -22.61 8.47 36.92
C GLY A 612 -23.91 9.13 37.39
N VAL A 613 -24.06 10.44 37.20
CA VAL A 613 -25.24 11.21 37.63
C VAL A 613 -26.32 11.16 36.55
N TYR A 614 -27.54 10.78 36.93
CA TYR A 614 -28.71 10.78 36.04
C TYR A 614 -30.00 11.08 36.80
N SER A 615 -30.99 11.63 36.08
CA SER A 615 -32.31 11.98 36.64
C SER A 615 -33.27 10.79 36.62
N ILE A 616 -33.85 10.45 37.78
CA ILE A 616 -34.67 9.25 38.02
C ILE A 616 -36.05 9.28 37.30
N GLY A 617 -36.39 10.35 36.58
CA GLY A 617 -37.63 10.46 35.78
C GLY A 617 -37.44 10.42 34.25
N ALA A 618 -36.20 10.36 33.77
CA ALA A 618 -35.94 10.32 32.33
C ALA A 618 -36.25 8.92 31.76
N LYS A 619 -36.81 8.85 30.54
CA LYS A 619 -37.04 7.58 29.80
C LYS A 619 -36.21 7.54 28.52
N PRO A 620 -34.87 7.48 28.61
CA PRO A 620 -34.02 7.42 27.43
C PRO A 620 -34.23 6.11 26.68
N GLU A 621 -34.29 6.16 25.35
CA GLU A 621 -34.29 4.95 24.54
C GLU A 621 -32.91 4.29 24.54
N ILE A 622 -31.84 5.10 24.57
CA ILE A 622 -30.45 4.64 24.50
C ILE A 622 -29.66 5.25 25.65
N VAL A 623 -28.91 4.40 26.35
CA VAL A 623 -27.95 4.84 27.37
C VAL A 623 -26.54 4.60 26.85
N LEU A 624 -25.76 5.68 26.73
CA LEU A 624 -24.36 5.68 26.32
C LEU A 624 -23.46 5.78 27.56
N LEU A 625 -22.71 4.71 27.85
CA LEU A 625 -21.74 4.65 28.95
C LEU A 625 -20.36 5.13 28.44
N THR A 626 -19.78 6.12 29.10
CA THR A 626 -18.53 6.78 28.71
C THR A 626 -17.61 6.99 29.92
N SER A 627 -16.31 6.89 29.76
CA SER A 627 -15.32 7.12 30.82
C SER A 627 -15.52 6.24 32.07
N SER A 628 -16.05 5.02 31.91
CA SER A 628 -16.25 4.03 32.97
C SER A 628 -17.10 4.49 34.16
N PRO A 629 -18.39 4.87 33.98
CA PRO A 629 -19.29 5.26 35.06
C PRO A 629 -19.31 4.24 36.21
N ARG A 630 -19.23 4.72 37.44
CA ARG A 630 -19.37 3.86 38.63
C ARG A 630 -20.85 3.69 38.98
N VAL A 631 -21.59 3.00 38.12
CA VAL A 631 -23.05 2.77 38.29
C VAL A 631 -23.39 1.29 38.44
N ASN A 632 -24.40 1.00 39.26
CA ASN A 632 -25.04 -0.32 39.28
C ASN A 632 -26.03 -0.39 38.10
N LEU A 633 -25.67 -1.18 37.09
CA LEU A 633 -26.42 -1.21 35.84
C LEU A 633 -27.79 -1.86 35.98
N ASP A 634 -27.95 -2.83 36.88
CA ASP A 634 -29.24 -3.51 37.06
C ASP A 634 -30.29 -2.52 37.58
N ARG A 635 -29.92 -1.72 38.59
CA ARG A 635 -30.78 -0.65 39.12
C ARG A 635 -31.06 0.41 38.06
N LEU A 636 -30.06 0.75 37.25
CA LEU A 636 -30.22 1.73 36.18
C LEU A 636 -31.23 1.26 35.14
N ILE A 637 -31.09 0.01 34.67
CA ILE A 637 -32.02 -0.60 33.71
C ILE A 637 -33.44 -0.63 34.29
N ASP A 638 -33.60 -1.03 35.55
CA ASP A 638 -34.91 -1.12 36.19
C ASP A 638 -35.57 0.27 36.35
N SER A 639 -34.77 1.31 36.64
CA SER A 639 -35.28 2.68 36.81
C SER A 639 -35.61 3.40 35.51
N LEU A 640 -34.73 3.31 34.50
CA LEU A 640 -34.84 4.09 33.25
C LEU A 640 -35.53 3.31 32.13
N SER A 641 -35.58 1.98 32.22
CA SER A 641 -36.13 1.07 31.20
C SER A 641 -35.67 1.38 29.77
N PRO A 642 -34.35 1.50 29.51
CA PRO A 642 -33.86 1.83 28.17
C PRO A 642 -34.08 0.67 27.19
N ARG A 643 -34.15 0.98 25.90
CA ARG A 643 -34.25 -0.03 24.83
C ARG A 643 -32.89 -0.64 24.47
N MET A 644 -31.79 0.09 24.71
CA MET A 644 -30.43 -0.36 24.41
C MET A 644 -29.40 0.33 25.30
N ILE A 645 -28.30 -0.39 25.57
CA ILE A 645 -27.11 0.18 26.20
C ILE A 645 -25.94 0.12 25.21
N VAL A 646 -25.26 1.25 25.06
CA VAL A 646 -24.05 1.41 24.25
C VAL A 646 -22.89 1.72 25.18
N ALA A 647 -21.80 0.97 25.08
CA ALA A 647 -20.55 1.25 25.77
C ALA A 647 -19.48 1.63 24.74
N ASP A 648 -18.94 2.84 24.85
CA ASP A 648 -17.89 3.31 23.95
C ASP A 648 -16.50 2.74 24.30
N GLY A 649 -15.49 3.09 23.49
CA GLY A 649 -14.12 2.58 23.61
C GLY A 649 -13.31 3.18 24.77
N SER A 650 -13.85 4.19 25.47
CA SER A 650 -13.20 4.83 26.60
C SER A 650 -13.28 3.98 27.89
N ASN A 651 -14.21 3.01 27.92
CA ASN A 651 -14.50 2.22 29.12
C ASN A 651 -13.47 1.11 29.40
N TYR A 652 -13.19 0.86 30.68
CA TYR A 652 -12.38 -0.28 31.10
C TYR A 652 -13.06 -1.61 30.76
N ARG A 653 -12.28 -2.56 30.22
CA ARG A 653 -12.79 -3.88 29.79
C ARG A 653 -13.52 -4.63 30.91
N SER A 654 -13.06 -4.52 32.15
CA SER A 654 -13.69 -5.17 33.31
C SER A 654 -15.09 -4.62 33.61
N TYR A 655 -15.32 -3.33 33.40
CA TYR A 655 -16.62 -2.68 33.59
C TYR A 655 -17.57 -3.09 32.45
N VAL A 656 -17.10 -3.03 31.21
CA VAL A 656 -17.85 -3.47 30.02
C VAL A 656 -18.31 -4.91 30.16
N GLU A 657 -17.47 -5.82 30.64
CA GLU A 657 -17.83 -7.22 30.84
C GLU A 657 -18.90 -7.40 31.91
N ARG A 658 -18.80 -6.65 33.02
CA ARG A 658 -19.82 -6.65 34.07
C ARG A 658 -21.17 -6.16 33.54
N TRP A 659 -21.17 -5.04 32.82
CA TRP A 659 -22.37 -4.48 32.20
C TRP A 659 -22.98 -5.41 31.16
N ARG A 660 -22.15 -6.06 30.35
CA ARG A 660 -22.60 -7.07 29.39
C ARG A 660 -23.36 -8.20 30.07
N ARG A 661 -22.88 -8.69 31.23
CA ARG A 661 -23.57 -9.71 32.02
C ARG A 661 -24.93 -9.22 32.53
N SER A 662 -24.99 -8.02 33.12
CA SER A 662 -26.25 -7.39 33.54
C SER A 662 -27.26 -7.28 32.39
N CYS A 663 -26.83 -6.74 31.23
CA CYS A 663 -27.68 -6.65 30.05
C CYS A 663 -28.16 -8.03 29.56
N SER A 664 -27.29 -9.06 29.60
CA SER A 664 -27.65 -10.42 29.21
C SER A 664 -28.73 -11.02 30.12
N ILE A 665 -28.63 -10.80 31.44
CA ILE A 665 -29.63 -11.26 32.42
C ILE A 665 -30.96 -10.56 32.18
N LYS A 666 -30.93 -9.24 31.93
CA LYS A 666 -32.12 -8.41 31.65
C LYS A 666 -32.63 -8.53 30.20
N LYS A 667 -32.02 -9.39 29.37
CA LYS A 667 -32.32 -9.57 27.93
C LYS A 667 -32.29 -8.26 27.12
N LEU A 668 -31.44 -7.31 27.52
CA LEU A 668 -31.32 -6.01 26.89
C LEU A 668 -30.20 -6.00 25.82
N PRO A 669 -30.43 -5.43 24.62
CA PRO A 669 -29.38 -5.23 23.64
C PRO A 669 -28.21 -4.40 24.18
N PHE A 670 -27.00 -4.96 24.07
CA PHE A 670 -25.75 -4.31 24.46
C PHE A 670 -24.80 -4.17 23.27
N HIS A 671 -24.40 -2.93 22.97
CA HIS A 671 -23.41 -2.64 21.94
C HIS A 671 -22.13 -2.10 22.57
N HIS A 672 -21.00 -2.78 22.34
CA HIS A 672 -19.70 -2.29 22.80
C HIS A 672 -18.81 -2.01 21.60
N THR A 673 -18.38 -0.76 21.47
CA THR A 673 -17.70 -0.31 20.25
C THR A 673 -16.32 -0.95 20.06
N GLY A 674 -15.65 -1.34 21.15
CA GLY A 674 -14.38 -2.07 21.10
C GLY A 674 -14.46 -3.52 20.62
N THR A 675 -15.68 -4.08 20.46
CA THR A 675 -15.89 -5.45 19.95
C THR A 675 -16.78 -5.50 18.72
N LYS A 676 -17.82 -4.67 18.66
CA LYS A 676 -18.80 -4.64 17.56
C LYS A 676 -18.53 -3.51 16.55
N GLY A 677 -17.50 -2.69 16.78
CA GLY A 677 -17.23 -1.50 15.99
C GLY A 677 -18.10 -0.30 16.37
N ALA A 678 -17.91 0.82 15.69
CA ALA A 678 -18.68 2.05 15.91
C ALA A 678 -20.18 1.77 15.91
N PHE A 679 -20.89 2.45 16.81
CA PHE A 679 -22.35 2.39 16.84
C PHE A 679 -22.91 3.46 15.93
N THR A 680 -23.83 3.12 15.04
CA THR A 680 -24.42 4.08 14.10
C THR A 680 -25.95 4.07 14.15
N LEU A 681 -26.56 5.26 14.08
CA LEU A 681 -28.00 5.47 13.93
C LEU A 681 -28.21 6.29 12.66
N LYS A 682 -28.97 5.74 11.71
CA LYS A 682 -29.13 6.30 10.37
C LYS A 682 -30.47 6.94 10.08
#